data_AF-A0A336MYC5-F1
#
_entry.id   AF-A0A336MYC5-F1
#
_cell.length_a   1.000
_cell.length_b   1.000
_cell.length_c   1.000
_cell.angle_alpha   90.00
_cell.angle_beta   90.00
_cell.angle_gamma   90.00
#
_symmetry.space_group_name_H-M   'P 1'
#
loop_
_entity.id
_entity.type
_entity.pdbx_description
1 polymer ?
#
loop_
_entity_poly.entity_id
_entity_poly.type
_entity_poly.pdbx_seq_one_letter_code
_entity_poly.pdbx_strand_id
1 'polypeptide(L)'
;EQFEKEVRDLWNLLLQQLQTLPGLEVLKTKFEEFFAQYAVGEQVAELVKELLNLVRDHLPTQESKEFVQKLSEYLSAKLTKKEVNDTAKLKELFELQVKAIRSLFKFISDLRKEKDVSGWFNNLPVSFESFKRVSYVWNFKFSPLNCLREGNCFSLRDVLSWRPYGFKFTELFPPFTLHGHVGDGQHIFTFDGRHMTFPGSCNYVLAQDAFENNFTLVANLVNGKLNSLTLFDKTATVELAKDGVVSFDGTPSELPAHKGDLAVWRRYYSVTVMTKYGVTLLCSTDLRVCHVTVSGFYHGRLRGLLGNGNHEPYDDYLLPNGQITEDDATFGNAYGLGSCKPVSGLSHEHVSDNFCNSLFGSGSNLRLCYFLVPFKNFKDACYDAVKTATDKKDAACNMALMYASTCKLENIPVRIPEACAKCNVDGKDVELNDDFNVELPKKQADVVVVLDTKVKPEFVNSLVADLRKEFGSRQMSDVRVSLIGYNDDEKYTYLFTTNGKLDFTGTYPNVPLDFPKVEKPIKTGDAKVDDFAMKLFELTYKLRKDLGNSAGARAVAEALGYPFRPTAVKHIVVVKSESLSDASPLRLTAAGVTQEVLSVQGIFVSTVLPLDDLTIGGGQDAKKVVGFSKNNVFVLSDGRKRPEGSPDLRDKVDYKNQEAIELALNEEGFVFALQNYNLLEPKQKKAFTTTLSAALADLSFRTQLKLECFCTVKYGLFPEQVCHVIDTNVLPPVKKVSARG
;
A
#
# COMPACT_ATOMS: atom_id res chain seq x y z
N GLU A 1 -18.98 -28.42 20.00
CA GLU A 1 -20.30 -29.01 19.71
C GLU A 1 -21.23 -28.12 18.88
N GLN A 2 -21.85 -27.05 19.40
CA GLN A 2 -22.79 -26.23 18.59
C GLN A 2 -22.11 -25.53 17.39
N PHE A 3 -20.92 -24.97 17.61
CA PHE A 3 -20.07 -24.41 16.56
C PHE A 3 -19.60 -25.47 15.54
N GLU A 4 -19.34 -26.71 15.94
CA GLU A 4 -18.97 -27.79 15.02
C GLU A 4 -20.14 -28.26 14.16
N LYS A 5 -21.36 -28.19 14.69
CA LYS A 5 -22.58 -28.48 13.95
C LYS A 5 -22.85 -27.40 12.90
N GLU A 6 -22.75 -26.13 13.29
CA GLU A 6 -22.94 -24.98 12.39
C GLU A 6 -21.88 -24.93 11.28
N VAL A 7 -20.62 -25.26 11.59
CA VAL A 7 -19.53 -25.35 10.60
C VAL A 7 -19.73 -26.53 9.64
N ARG A 8 -20.25 -27.66 10.13
CA ARG A 8 -20.53 -28.84 9.29
C ARG A 8 -21.73 -28.60 8.37
N ASP A 9 -22.75 -27.89 8.84
CA ASP A 9 -23.92 -27.52 8.05
C ASP A 9 -23.56 -26.45 7.00
N LEU A 10 -22.70 -25.49 7.33
CA LEU A 10 -22.15 -24.49 6.40
C LEU A 10 -21.29 -25.13 5.30
N TRP A 11 -20.49 -26.14 5.65
CA TRP A 11 -19.66 -26.91 4.69
C TRP A 11 -20.53 -27.65 3.65
N ASN A 12 -21.61 -28.28 4.11
CA ASN A 12 -22.53 -29.00 3.23
C ASN A 12 -23.28 -28.05 2.27
N LEU A 13 -23.66 -26.86 2.76
CA LEU A 13 -24.27 -25.80 1.95
C LEU A 13 -23.31 -25.23 0.89
N LEU A 14 -22.05 -24.97 1.26
CA LEU A 14 -21.01 -24.52 0.33
C LEU A 14 -20.67 -25.55 -0.75
N LEU A 15 -20.59 -26.83 -0.36
CA LEU A 15 -20.39 -27.94 -1.31
C LEU A 15 -21.54 -28.07 -2.30
N GLN A 16 -22.79 -27.98 -1.83
CA GLN A 16 -23.96 -28.01 -2.71
C GLN A 16 -23.99 -26.82 -3.68
N GLN A 17 -23.60 -25.61 -3.26
CA GLN A 17 -23.53 -24.44 -4.15
C GLN A 17 -22.36 -24.49 -5.14
N LEU A 18 -21.22 -25.06 -4.74
CA LEU A 18 -20.06 -25.22 -5.63
C LEU A 18 -20.30 -26.29 -6.71
N GLN A 19 -21.06 -27.34 -6.39
CA GLN A 19 -21.39 -28.43 -7.32
C GLN A 19 -22.48 -28.07 -8.33
N THR A 20 -23.31 -27.05 -8.07
CA THR A 20 -24.38 -26.62 -8.98
C THR A 20 -23.96 -25.53 -9.98
N LEU A 21 -22.70 -25.05 -9.92
CA LEU A 21 -22.18 -24.03 -10.84
C LEU A 21 -21.80 -24.66 -12.21
N PRO A 22 -22.55 -24.37 -13.30
CA PRO A 22 -22.38 -25.05 -14.59
C PRO A 22 -21.11 -24.65 -15.36
N GLY A 23 -20.23 -23.83 -14.78
CA GLY A 23 -18.94 -23.41 -15.36
C GLY A 23 -17.71 -24.04 -14.71
N LEU A 24 -17.86 -24.70 -13.56
CA LEU A 24 -16.72 -25.22 -12.78
C LEU A 24 -16.10 -26.45 -13.46
N GLU A 25 -16.92 -27.26 -14.11
CA GLU A 25 -16.51 -28.47 -14.83
C GLU A 25 -15.78 -28.12 -16.13
N VAL A 26 -16.25 -27.10 -16.87
CA VAL A 26 -15.57 -26.60 -18.08
C VAL A 26 -14.22 -25.95 -17.76
N LEU A 27 -14.14 -25.18 -16.67
CA LEU A 27 -12.88 -24.62 -16.16
C LEU A 27 -11.91 -25.71 -15.75
N LYS A 28 -12.39 -26.73 -15.02
CA LYS A 28 -11.59 -27.90 -14.61
C LYS A 28 -11.01 -28.63 -15.82
N THR A 29 -11.83 -28.95 -16.83
CA THR A 29 -11.37 -29.66 -18.04
C THR A 29 -10.34 -28.83 -18.82
N LYS A 30 -10.58 -27.53 -19.02
CA LYS A 30 -9.65 -26.61 -19.71
C LYS A 30 -8.32 -26.46 -18.98
N PHE A 31 -8.36 -26.44 -17.65
CA PHE A 31 -7.17 -26.35 -16.79
C PHE A 31 -6.39 -27.68 -16.82
N GLU A 32 -7.07 -28.82 -16.79
CA GLU A 32 -6.46 -30.14 -16.87
C GLU A 32 -5.81 -30.42 -18.24
N GLU A 33 -6.42 -29.95 -19.34
CA GLU A 33 -5.86 -29.99 -20.70
C GLU A 33 -4.55 -29.18 -20.81
N PHE A 34 -4.52 -27.96 -20.27
CA PHE A 34 -3.36 -27.07 -20.30
C PHE A 34 -2.13 -27.67 -19.58
N PHE A 35 -2.32 -28.28 -18.40
CA PHE A 35 -1.22 -28.93 -17.66
C PHE A 35 -0.83 -30.31 -18.20
N ALA A 36 -1.72 -30.98 -18.94
CA ALA A 36 -1.40 -32.26 -19.59
C ALA A 36 -0.43 -32.09 -20.77
N GLN A 37 -0.46 -30.94 -21.45
CA GLN A 37 0.25 -30.75 -22.73
C GLN A 37 1.75 -30.42 -22.58
N TYR A 38 2.24 -29.98 -21.41
CA TYR A 38 3.58 -29.37 -21.27
C TYR A 38 4.51 -29.97 -20.20
N ALA A 39 4.18 -31.11 -19.56
CA ALA A 39 5.04 -31.80 -18.57
C ALA A 39 5.57 -30.92 -17.40
N VAL A 40 4.85 -29.86 -17.04
CA VAL A 40 5.23 -28.86 -16.01
C VAL A 40 4.94 -29.32 -14.57
N GLY A 41 4.19 -30.42 -14.39
CA GLY A 41 3.65 -30.86 -13.10
C GLY A 41 4.70 -31.22 -12.05
N GLU A 42 5.77 -31.93 -12.41
CA GLU A 42 6.80 -32.35 -11.45
C GLU A 42 7.69 -31.19 -11.00
N GLN A 43 8.15 -30.35 -11.95
CA GLN A 43 9.01 -29.20 -11.65
C GLN A 43 8.28 -28.15 -10.79
N VAL A 44 6.99 -27.90 -11.05
CA VAL A 44 6.18 -26.99 -10.22
C VAL A 44 5.84 -27.61 -8.87
N ALA A 45 5.61 -28.93 -8.80
CA ALA A 45 5.39 -29.62 -7.52
C ALA A 45 6.65 -29.56 -6.63
N GLU A 46 7.83 -29.64 -7.22
CA GLU A 46 9.12 -29.56 -6.51
C GLU A 46 9.39 -28.14 -6.00
N LEU A 47 9.16 -27.12 -6.83
CA LEU A 47 9.28 -25.70 -6.43
C LEU A 47 8.27 -25.29 -5.34
N VAL A 48 7.00 -25.73 -5.46
CA VAL A 48 5.98 -25.52 -4.43
C VAL A 48 6.36 -26.22 -3.12
N LYS A 49 6.95 -27.41 -3.21
CA LYS A 49 7.44 -28.16 -2.05
C LYS A 49 8.63 -27.45 -1.40
N GLU A 50 9.60 -26.95 -2.17
CA GLU A 50 10.73 -26.18 -1.64
C GLU A 50 10.29 -24.88 -0.95
N LEU A 51 9.40 -24.11 -1.58
CA LEU A 51 8.88 -22.87 -0.99
C LEU A 51 8.08 -23.12 0.29
N LEU A 52 7.21 -24.13 0.30
CA LEU A 52 6.42 -24.46 1.49
C LEU A 52 7.29 -25.05 2.60
N ASN A 53 8.36 -25.78 2.27
CA ASN A 53 9.35 -26.22 3.26
C ASN A 53 10.11 -25.03 3.85
N LEU A 54 10.52 -24.06 3.04
CA LEU A 54 11.16 -22.84 3.53
C LEU A 54 10.24 -22.05 4.47
N VAL A 55 8.94 -21.95 4.14
CA VAL A 55 7.94 -21.35 5.04
C VAL A 55 7.78 -22.17 6.32
N ARG A 56 7.61 -23.50 6.20
CA ARG A 56 7.46 -24.42 7.34
C ARG A 56 8.62 -24.28 8.33
N ASP A 57 9.85 -24.27 7.84
CA ASP A 57 11.03 -24.30 8.71
C ASP A 57 11.17 -23.03 9.56
N HIS A 58 10.51 -21.94 9.16
CA HIS A 58 10.50 -20.66 9.85
C HIS A 58 9.22 -20.38 10.65
N LEU A 59 8.23 -21.29 10.63
CA LEU A 59 7.01 -21.13 11.43
C LEU A 59 7.28 -21.40 12.92
N PRO A 60 6.61 -20.68 13.82
CA PRO A 60 6.99 -20.70 15.24
C PRO A 60 6.32 -21.81 16.05
N THR A 61 5.21 -22.39 15.56
CA THR A 61 4.44 -23.40 16.29
C THR A 61 4.44 -24.74 15.56
N GLN A 62 4.39 -25.84 16.30
CA GLN A 62 4.39 -27.17 15.70
C GLN A 62 3.13 -27.40 14.84
N GLU A 63 2.00 -26.85 15.27
CA GLU A 63 0.72 -26.97 14.59
C GLU A 63 0.72 -26.18 13.26
N SER A 64 1.41 -25.03 13.20
CA SER A 64 1.55 -24.28 11.95
C SER A 64 2.51 -24.95 10.97
N LYS A 65 3.59 -25.56 11.47
CA LYS A 65 4.47 -26.43 10.67
C LYS A 65 3.72 -27.62 10.08
N GLU A 66 2.91 -28.28 10.90
CA GLU A 66 2.11 -29.43 10.48
C GLU A 66 1.07 -29.05 9.42
N PHE A 67 0.39 -27.90 9.59
CA PHE A 67 -0.52 -27.37 8.58
C PHE A 67 0.18 -27.14 7.23
N VAL A 68 1.31 -26.43 7.22
CA VAL A 68 2.05 -26.15 5.97
C VAL A 68 2.61 -27.41 5.35
N GLN A 69 3.04 -28.38 6.15
CA GLN A 69 3.51 -29.67 5.66
C GLN A 69 2.37 -30.46 4.98
N LYS A 70 1.19 -30.55 5.60
CA LYS A 70 0.04 -31.22 4.99
C LYS A 70 -0.49 -30.49 3.77
N LEU A 71 -0.41 -29.15 3.77
CA LEU A 71 -0.74 -28.34 2.61
C LEU A 71 0.22 -28.62 1.46
N SER A 72 1.52 -28.73 1.75
CA SER A 72 2.53 -29.12 0.77
C SER A 72 2.27 -30.51 0.19
N GLU A 73 1.99 -31.51 1.03
CA GLU A 73 1.64 -32.87 0.59
C GLU A 73 0.40 -32.89 -0.33
N TYR A 74 -0.65 -32.15 0.04
CA TYR A 74 -1.88 -32.05 -0.75
C TYR A 74 -1.64 -31.35 -2.10
N LEU A 75 -0.95 -30.22 -2.10
CA LEU A 75 -0.65 -29.46 -3.32
C LEU A 75 0.29 -30.25 -4.24
N SER A 76 1.34 -30.88 -3.71
CA SER A 76 2.23 -31.73 -4.50
C SER A 76 1.50 -32.94 -5.09
N ALA A 77 0.59 -33.57 -4.34
CA ALA A 77 -0.22 -34.68 -4.86
C ALA A 77 -1.16 -34.22 -5.99
N LYS A 78 -1.75 -33.02 -5.88
CA LYS A 78 -2.59 -32.42 -6.92
C LYS A 78 -1.81 -32.03 -8.17
N LEU A 79 -0.64 -31.43 -8.00
CA LEU A 79 0.24 -31.01 -9.10
C LEU A 79 0.85 -32.20 -9.84
N THR A 80 1.06 -33.33 -9.15
CA THR A 80 1.53 -34.60 -9.74
C THR A 80 0.40 -35.52 -10.21
N LYS A 81 -0.86 -35.02 -10.26
CA LYS A 81 -2.06 -35.76 -10.68
C LYS A 81 -2.29 -37.09 -9.93
N LYS A 82 -1.84 -37.19 -8.67
CA LYS A 82 -2.21 -38.32 -7.81
C LYS A 82 -3.68 -38.19 -7.41
N GLU A 83 -4.40 -39.31 -7.43
CA GLU A 83 -5.77 -39.32 -6.92
C GLU A 83 -5.77 -39.05 -5.41
N VAL A 84 -6.48 -38.00 -5.01
CA VAL A 84 -6.61 -37.59 -3.61
C VAL A 84 -8.09 -37.33 -3.33
N ASN A 85 -8.57 -37.81 -2.18
CA ASN A 85 -9.90 -37.49 -1.68
C ASN A 85 -9.92 -36.05 -1.14
N ASP A 86 -10.36 -35.12 -1.98
CA ASP A 86 -10.35 -33.68 -1.70
C ASP A 86 -11.18 -33.31 -0.49
N THR A 87 -12.36 -33.91 -0.35
CA THR A 87 -13.26 -33.61 0.76
C THR A 87 -12.65 -34.00 2.10
N ALA A 88 -11.98 -35.15 2.17
CA ALA A 88 -11.30 -35.60 3.40
C ALA A 88 -10.04 -34.77 3.69
N LYS A 89 -9.22 -34.49 2.68
CA LYS A 89 -7.97 -33.73 2.85
C LYS A 89 -8.19 -32.25 3.14
N LEU A 90 -9.17 -31.62 2.50
CA LEU A 90 -9.53 -30.23 2.80
C LEU A 90 -10.10 -30.09 4.22
N LYS A 91 -10.86 -31.08 4.69
CA LYS A 91 -11.34 -31.12 6.08
C LYS A 91 -10.18 -31.25 7.07
N GLU A 92 -9.24 -32.17 6.83
CA GLU A 92 -8.02 -32.34 7.62
C GLU A 92 -7.20 -31.03 7.66
N LEU A 93 -6.99 -30.40 6.50
CA LEU A 93 -6.29 -29.13 6.38
C LEU A 93 -6.99 -28.01 7.13
N PHE A 94 -8.32 -27.94 7.10
CA PHE A 94 -9.08 -26.93 7.82
C PHE A 94 -8.98 -27.11 9.34
N GLU A 95 -9.09 -28.35 9.84
CA GLU A 95 -8.90 -28.64 11.26
C GLU A 95 -7.48 -28.30 11.73
N LEU A 96 -6.46 -28.60 10.91
CA LEU A 96 -5.07 -28.20 11.17
C LEU A 96 -4.88 -26.69 11.09
N GLN A 97 -5.55 -26.00 10.17
CA GLN A 97 -5.51 -24.54 10.06
C GLN A 97 -6.06 -23.88 11.33
N VAL A 98 -7.20 -24.36 11.84
CA VAL A 98 -7.79 -23.84 13.09
C VAL A 98 -6.85 -24.07 14.28
N LYS A 99 -6.22 -25.25 14.37
CA LYS A 99 -5.21 -25.55 15.40
C LYS A 99 -3.97 -24.67 15.25
N ALA A 100 -3.46 -24.49 14.03
CA ALA A 100 -2.34 -23.62 13.71
C ALA A 100 -2.65 -22.18 14.13
N ILE A 101 -3.81 -21.64 13.77
CA ILE A 101 -4.23 -20.29 14.15
C ILE A 101 -4.32 -20.14 15.68
N ARG A 102 -4.93 -21.10 16.39
CA ARG A 102 -4.98 -21.08 17.86
C ARG A 102 -3.60 -21.16 18.51
N SER A 103 -2.72 -22.01 17.99
CA SER A 103 -1.35 -22.13 18.48
C SER A 103 -0.55 -20.85 18.26
N LEU A 104 -0.72 -20.21 17.10
CA LEU A 104 -0.08 -18.95 16.76
C LEU A 104 -0.61 -17.82 17.64
N PHE A 105 -1.92 -17.79 17.89
CA PHE A 105 -2.54 -16.84 18.81
C PHE A 105 -2.01 -17.01 20.24
N LYS A 106 -1.86 -18.26 20.71
CA LYS A 106 -1.26 -18.57 22.01
C LYS A 106 0.22 -18.19 22.05
N PHE A 107 0.98 -18.51 21.01
CA PHE A 107 2.39 -18.14 20.87
C PHE A 107 2.58 -16.62 20.89
N ILE A 108 1.76 -15.86 20.16
CA ILE A 108 1.74 -14.39 20.17
C ILE A 108 1.36 -13.85 21.56
N SER A 109 0.40 -14.49 22.23
CA SER A 109 0.01 -14.14 23.60
C SER A 109 1.09 -14.46 24.64
N ASP A 110 1.88 -15.52 24.45
CA ASP A 110 2.97 -15.93 25.35
C ASP A 110 4.24 -15.09 25.07
N LEU A 111 4.49 -14.72 23.82
CA LEU A 111 5.48 -13.72 23.41
C LEU A 111 5.24 -12.35 24.06
N ARG A 112 4.01 -12.02 24.47
CA ARG A 112 3.70 -10.82 25.26
C ARG A 112 4.37 -10.81 26.65
N LYS A 113 4.81 -11.96 27.15
CA LYS A 113 5.45 -12.11 28.46
C LYS A 113 6.98 -12.14 28.39
N GLU A 114 7.57 -12.48 27.25
CA GLU A 114 9.01 -12.48 27.02
C GLU A 114 9.40 -11.37 26.04
N LYS A 115 10.28 -10.48 26.48
CA LYS A 115 10.67 -9.20 25.85
C LYS A 115 11.45 -9.33 24.52
N ASP A 116 11.30 -10.42 23.76
CA ASP A 116 12.13 -10.72 22.60
C ASP A 116 11.29 -11.12 21.37
N VAL A 117 10.34 -10.27 21.03
CA VAL A 117 9.44 -10.44 19.87
C VAL A 117 10.07 -9.90 18.58
N SER A 118 11.03 -8.96 18.70
CA SER A 118 11.64 -8.25 17.57
C SER A 118 12.64 -9.14 16.79
N GLY A 119 13.39 -10.01 17.46
CA GLY A 119 14.40 -10.86 16.83
C GLY A 119 13.85 -11.86 15.79
N TRP A 120 12.63 -12.37 15.99
CA TRP A 120 12.07 -13.41 15.11
C TRP A 120 11.59 -12.87 13.76
N PHE A 121 10.90 -11.72 13.73
CA PHE A 121 10.44 -11.10 12.49
C PHE A 121 11.57 -10.36 11.75
N ASN A 122 12.54 -9.79 12.47
CA ASN A 122 13.61 -8.98 11.87
C ASN A 122 14.69 -9.81 11.15
N ASN A 123 14.86 -11.09 11.51
CA ASN A 123 15.86 -11.99 10.90
C ASN A 123 15.42 -12.64 9.58
N LEU A 124 14.22 -12.34 9.10
CA LEU A 124 13.74 -12.87 7.82
C LEU A 124 14.26 -11.97 6.68
N PRO A 125 14.96 -12.53 5.67
CA PRO A 125 15.49 -11.77 4.53
C PRO A 125 14.38 -11.27 3.57
N VAL A 126 13.10 -11.50 3.90
CA VAL A 126 11.93 -11.20 3.08
C VAL A 126 10.87 -10.45 3.89
N SER A 127 10.27 -9.42 3.27
CA SER A 127 9.10 -8.74 3.86
C SER A 127 7.83 -9.55 3.58
N PHE A 128 7.18 -10.05 4.63
CA PHE A 128 5.94 -10.82 4.54
C PHE A 128 4.73 -10.03 4.02
N GLU A 129 4.85 -8.70 3.96
CA GLU A 129 3.81 -7.81 3.51
C GLU A 129 3.48 -7.97 2.01
N SER A 130 4.46 -8.41 1.21
CA SER A 130 4.27 -8.80 -0.19
C SER A 130 3.36 -10.03 -0.34
N PHE A 131 3.31 -10.92 0.65
CA PHE A 131 2.43 -12.10 0.62
C PHE A 131 0.95 -11.77 0.85
N LYS A 132 0.62 -10.58 1.38
CA LYS A 132 -0.80 -10.12 1.46
C LYS A 132 -1.43 -9.96 0.07
N ARG A 133 -0.64 -9.92 -1.01
CA ARG A 133 -1.08 -9.87 -2.42
C ARG A 133 -1.05 -11.22 -3.15
N VAL A 134 -0.90 -12.34 -2.43
CA VAL A 134 -0.86 -13.72 -2.97
C VAL A 134 -2.12 -14.11 -3.76
N SER A 135 -3.22 -13.36 -3.66
CA SER A 135 -4.41 -13.57 -4.51
C SER A 135 -4.20 -13.26 -6.02
N TYR A 136 -2.99 -12.86 -6.43
CA TYR A 136 -2.64 -12.56 -7.82
C TYR A 136 -1.58 -13.51 -8.44
N VAL A 137 -1.30 -14.65 -7.83
CA VAL A 137 -0.26 -15.59 -8.31
C VAL A 137 -0.79 -16.35 -9.52
N TRP A 138 -0.30 -16.09 -10.75
CA TRP A 138 -0.05 -17.03 -11.88
C TRP A 138 0.29 -16.21 -13.14
N ASN A 139 1.56 -16.07 -13.56
CA ASN A 139 1.92 -15.49 -14.86
C ASN A 139 3.12 -16.24 -15.47
N PHE A 140 3.05 -16.54 -16.77
CA PHE A 140 4.19 -17.03 -17.56
C PHE A 140 4.68 -15.87 -18.46
N LYS A 141 5.93 -15.89 -18.95
CA LYS A 141 6.39 -15.03 -20.06
C LYS A 141 6.99 -15.94 -21.13
N PHE A 142 6.45 -15.96 -22.34
CA PHE A 142 7.01 -16.73 -23.45
C PHE A 142 7.09 -15.85 -24.70
N SER A 143 8.29 -15.77 -25.32
CA SER A 143 8.49 -15.11 -26.62
C SER A 143 8.74 -16.17 -27.70
N PRO A 144 7.72 -16.49 -28.53
CA PRO A 144 7.85 -17.47 -29.60
C PRO A 144 8.91 -17.08 -30.63
N LEU A 145 9.08 -15.77 -30.88
CA LEU A 145 10.05 -15.25 -31.83
C LEU A 145 11.50 -15.39 -31.35
N ASN A 146 11.77 -15.23 -30.05
CA ASN A 146 13.12 -15.44 -29.53
C ASN A 146 13.49 -16.94 -29.49
N CYS A 147 12.51 -17.79 -29.16
CA CYS A 147 12.59 -19.26 -29.27
C CYS A 147 12.91 -19.72 -30.70
N LEU A 148 12.31 -19.08 -31.71
CA LEU A 148 12.59 -19.36 -33.12
C LEU A 148 13.94 -18.79 -33.60
N ARG A 149 14.37 -17.65 -33.06
CA ARG A 149 15.62 -16.97 -33.46
C ARG A 149 16.87 -17.66 -32.90
N GLU A 150 16.81 -18.16 -31.67
CA GLU A 150 17.99 -18.67 -30.95
C GLU A 150 18.06 -20.21 -30.88
N GLY A 151 17.05 -20.91 -31.40
CA GLY A 151 17.03 -22.38 -31.50
C GLY A 151 16.89 -23.12 -30.16
N ASN A 152 16.89 -22.40 -29.03
CA ASN A 152 16.62 -22.92 -27.70
C ASN A 152 15.41 -22.19 -27.11
N CYS A 153 14.28 -22.89 -27.05
CA CYS A 153 13.02 -22.30 -26.58
C CYS A 153 12.92 -22.11 -25.07
N PHE A 154 13.94 -22.56 -24.31
CA PHE A 154 13.99 -22.49 -22.86
C PHE A 154 15.45 -22.43 -22.37
N SER A 155 15.83 -21.35 -21.68
CA SER A 155 17.02 -21.31 -20.83
C SER A 155 16.63 -21.44 -19.36
N LEU A 156 17.55 -21.88 -18.50
CA LEU A 156 17.36 -21.89 -17.04
C LEU A 156 16.95 -20.51 -16.48
N ARG A 157 17.30 -19.42 -17.18
CA ARG A 157 16.92 -18.04 -16.86
C ARG A 157 15.44 -17.76 -17.14
N ASP A 158 14.82 -18.41 -18.12
CA ASP A 158 13.39 -18.28 -18.44
C ASP A 158 12.50 -19.04 -17.44
N VAL A 159 13.00 -20.18 -16.94
CA VAL A 159 12.36 -20.92 -15.84
C VAL A 159 12.49 -20.16 -14.52
N LEU A 160 13.64 -19.54 -14.27
CA LEU A 160 13.85 -18.67 -13.10
C LEU A 160 13.12 -17.33 -13.20
N SER A 161 12.65 -16.93 -14.39
CA SER A 161 11.77 -15.75 -14.60
C SER A 161 10.31 -16.01 -14.22
N TRP A 162 10.02 -17.14 -13.56
CA TRP A 162 8.75 -17.42 -12.91
C TRP A 162 8.36 -16.23 -12.02
N ARG A 163 7.25 -15.56 -12.36
CA ARG A 163 6.64 -14.49 -11.55
C ARG A 163 5.47 -15.10 -10.77
N PRO A 164 5.70 -15.69 -9.58
CA PRO A 164 4.61 -16.13 -8.73
C PRO A 164 3.75 -14.97 -8.18
N TYR A 165 3.95 -13.71 -8.58
CA TYR A 165 3.22 -12.57 -8.01
C TYR A 165 2.72 -11.60 -9.10
N GLY A 166 1.55 -11.87 -9.67
CA GLY A 166 0.81 -10.94 -10.53
C GLY A 166 0.23 -11.58 -11.80
N PHE A 167 -1.08 -11.83 -11.87
CA PHE A 167 -1.78 -12.20 -13.11
C PHE A 167 -2.00 -10.94 -13.94
N LYS A 168 -1.09 -10.63 -14.86
CA LYS A 168 -1.29 -9.65 -15.93
C LYS A 168 -1.09 -10.35 -17.27
N PHE A 169 -2.19 -10.66 -17.94
CA PHE A 169 -2.19 -11.30 -19.26
C PHE A 169 -1.38 -10.51 -20.30
N THR A 170 -1.28 -9.19 -20.16
CA THR A 170 -0.48 -8.30 -21.02
C THR A 170 1.04 -8.45 -20.84
N GLU A 171 1.49 -9.13 -19.79
CA GLU A 171 2.92 -9.42 -19.58
C GLU A 171 3.31 -10.80 -20.12
N LEU A 172 2.34 -11.65 -20.50
CA LEU A 172 2.55 -13.03 -20.96
C LEU A 172 2.94 -13.13 -22.44
N PHE A 173 2.40 -12.23 -23.26
CA PHE A 173 2.66 -12.14 -24.69
C PHE A 173 3.08 -10.72 -25.05
N PRO A 174 4.02 -10.55 -26.00
CA PRO A 174 4.37 -9.23 -26.47
C PRO A 174 3.15 -8.49 -27.07
N PRO A 175 3.12 -7.17 -26.97
CA PRO A 175 4.21 -6.35 -26.46
C PRO A 175 4.19 -6.18 -24.93
N PHE A 176 5.34 -6.36 -24.30
CA PHE A 176 5.51 -6.28 -22.85
C PHE A 176 5.47 -4.84 -22.37
N THR A 177 5.01 -4.64 -21.13
CA THR A 177 5.16 -3.35 -20.44
C THR A 177 6.63 -2.98 -20.31
N LEU A 178 6.95 -1.74 -20.68
CA LEU A 178 8.31 -1.19 -20.65
C LEU A 178 8.57 -0.48 -19.32
N HIS A 179 9.76 -0.66 -18.75
CA HIS A 179 10.14 -0.08 -17.46
C HIS A 179 11.46 0.70 -17.59
N GLY A 180 11.39 2.03 -17.44
CA GLY A 180 12.53 2.92 -17.38
C GLY A 180 12.64 3.54 -15.99
N HIS A 181 13.83 3.98 -15.60
CA HIS A 181 14.06 4.51 -14.25
C HIS A 181 14.98 5.73 -14.26
N VAL A 182 14.76 6.64 -13.31
CA VAL A 182 15.61 7.79 -13.05
C VAL A 182 15.96 7.79 -11.55
N GLY A 183 17.25 7.67 -11.27
CA GLY A 183 17.83 7.67 -9.93
C GLY A 183 18.64 8.94 -9.70
N ASP A 184 18.32 9.64 -8.62
CA ASP A 184 19.00 10.85 -8.18
C ASP A 184 19.11 11.95 -9.27
N GLY A 185 18.19 11.93 -10.23
CA GLY A 185 18.15 12.79 -11.42
C GLY A 185 19.11 12.37 -12.53
N GLN A 186 20.39 12.15 -12.22
CA GLN A 186 21.43 11.94 -13.23
C GLN A 186 21.60 10.50 -13.69
N HIS A 187 21.17 9.50 -12.90
CA HIS A 187 21.31 8.08 -13.27
C HIS A 187 20.06 7.63 -14.02
N ILE A 188 20.17 7.48 -15.33
CA ILE A 188 19.04 7.14 -16.20
C ILE A 188 19.20 5.70 -16.67
N PHE A 189 18.14 4.92 -16.50
CA PHE A 189 18.04 3.53 -16.95
C PHE A 189 16.97 3.45 -18.02
N THR A 190 17.38 3.08 -19.23
CA THR A 190 16.51 2.95 -20.39
C THR A 190 15.50 1.81 -20.22
N PHE A 191 14.49 1.77 -21.08
CA PHE A 191 13.49 0.70 -21.11
C PHE A 191 14.09 -0.68 -21.35
N ASP A 192 15.24 -0.74 -22.03
CA ASP A 192 15.93 -1.98 -22.36
C ASP A 192 17.08 -2.27 -21.36
N GLY A 193 17.21 -1.44 -20.33
CA GLY A 193 18.03 -1.69 -19.14
C GLY A 193 19.43 -1.10 -19.19
N ARG A 194 19.80 -0.32 -20.23
CA ARG A 194 21.09 0.39 -20.30
C ARG A 194 21.12 1.54 -19.30
N HIS A 195 22.27 1.74 -18.65
CA HIS A 195 22.49 2.83 -17.69
C HIS A 195 23.35 3.94 -18.30
N MET A 196 23.05 5.19 -17.97
CA MET A 196 23.92 6.35 -18.18
C MET A 196 23.92 7.27 -16.95
N THR A 197 25.04 7.97 -16.74
CA THR A 197 25.13 9.06 -15.76
C THR A 197 25.21 10.41 -16.49
N PHE A 198 24.12 11.18 -16.47
CA PHE A 198 24.00 12.44 -17.19
C PHE A 198 23.64 13.62 -16.26
N PRO A 199 24.63 14.38 -15.75
CA PRO A 199 24.44 15.50 -14.83
C PRO A 199 24.02 16.80 -15.55
N GLY A 200 22.93 16.75 -16.32
CA GLY A 200 22.38 17.90 -17.04
C GLY A 200 21.81 18.98 -16.11
N SER A 201 21.66 20.20 -16.65
CA SER A 201 21.00 21.30 -15.94
C SER A 201 20.08 22.09 -16.88
N CYS A 202 19.03 21.43 -17.36
CA CYS A 202 18.07 21.92 -18.35
C CYS A 202 16.79 21.06 -18.34
N ASN A 203 15.88 21.31 -19.28
CA ASN A 203 14.76 20.42 -19.58
C ASN A 203 15.20 19.37 -20.61
N TYR A 204 14.96 18.09 -20.33
CA TYR A 204 15.32 16.97 -21.20
C TYR A 204 14.14 16.04 -21.44
N VAL A 205 13.97 15.56 -22.67
CA VAL A 205 12.92 14.58 -23.01
C VAL A 205 13.35 13.20 -22.50
N LEU A 206 12.62 12.65 -21.52
CA LEU A 206 12.85 11.29 -21.03
C LEU A 206 12.23 10.25 -21.96
N ALA A 207 10.99 10.46 -22.38
CA ALA A 207 10.28 9.57 -23.31
C ALA A 207 9.18 10.34 -24.02
N GLN A 208 8.99 10.08 -25.31
CA GLN A 208 7.86 10.58 -26.09
C GLN A 208 7.42 9.54 -27.12
N ASP A 209 6.14 9.56 -27.45
CA ASP A 209 5.64 8.83 -28.61
C ASP A 209 6.00 9.59 -29.89
N ALA A 210 7.03 9.12 -30.59
CA ALA A 210 7.54 9.79 -31.79
C ALA A 210 6.65 9.63 -33.04
N PHE A 211 5.56 8.87 -32.93
CA PHE A 211 4.70 8.54 -34.07
C PHE A 211 3.40 9.34 -34.03
N GLU A 212 2.66 9.25 -32.92
CA GLU A 212 1.33 9.89 -32.79
C GLU A 212 1.31 11.05 -31.79
N ASN A 213 2.45 11.36 -31.15
CA ASN A 213 2.56 12.36 -30.10
C ASN A 213 1.48 12.20 -29.01
N ASN A 214 1.20 10.95 -28.62
CA ASN A 214 0.23 10.65 -27.56
C ASN A 214 0.65 11.23 -26.21
N PHE A 215 1.96 11.24 -25.91
CA PHE A 215 2.52 11.84 -24.72
C PHE A 215 3.97 12.28 -24.92
N THR A 216 4.42 13.20 -24.07
CA THR A 216 5.83 13.56 -23.89
C THR A 216 6.12 13.70 -22.40
N LEU A 217 7.15 13.02 -21.91
CA LEU A 217 7.66 13.11 -20.55
C LEU A 217 8.96 13.92 -20.55
N VAL A 218 8.99 14.98 -19.77
CA VAL A 218 10.13 15.91 -19.65
C VAL A 218 10.64 15.91 -18.22
N ALA A 219 11.97 15.83 -18.05
CA ALA A 219 12.64 16.05 -16.78
C ALA A 219 13.27 17.45 -16.74
N ASN A 220 12.97 18.22 -15.70
CA ASN A 220 13.71 19.42 -15.35
C ASN A 220 14.86 19.03 -14.42
N LEU A 221 16.09 19.04 -14.94
CA LEU A 221 17.30 18.77 -14.17
C LEU A 221 17.96 20.08 -13.77
N VAL A 222 18.43 20.16 -12.52
CA VAL A 222 19.23 21.26 -11.99
C VAL A 222 20.47 20.65 -11.32
N ASN A 223 21.65 20.91 -11.89
CA ASN A 223 22.92 20.31 -11.44
C ASN A 223 22.85 18.78 -11.29
N GLY A 224 22.27 18.09 -12.27
CA GLY A 224 22.09 16.63 -12.27
C GLY A 224 20.99 16.12 -11.34
N LYS A 225 20.31 16.96 -10.56
CA LYS A 225 19.20 16.56 -9.69
C LYS A 225 17.85 16.84 -10.34
N LEU A 226 16.89 15.96 -10.12
CA LEU A 226 15.53 16.13 -10.62
C LEU A 226 14.80 17.20 -9.80
N ASN A 227 14.43 18.30 -10.46
CA ASN A 227 13.68 19.39 -9.83
C ASN A 227 12.18 19.28 -10.08
N SER A 228 11.78 18.81 -11.27
CA SER A 228 10.40 18.41 -11.58
C SER A 228 10.33 17.42 -12.74
N LEU A 229 9.21 16.71 -12.82
CA LEU A 229 8.81 15.89 -13.97
C LEU A 229 7.50 16.41 -14.54
N THR A 230 7.45 16.60 -15.85
CA THR A 230 6.27 17.10 -16.55
C THR A 230 5.81 16.08 -17.59
N LEU A 231 4.59 15.58 -17.44
CA LEU A 231 3.93 14.73 -18.40
C LEU A 231 2.92 15.56 -19.20
N PHE A 232 3.17 15.68 -20.49
CA PHE A 232 2.28 16.24 -21.47
C PHE A 232 1.48 15.10 -22.09
N ASP A 233 0.15 15.20 -22.11
CA ASP A 233 -0.69 14.37 -22.95
C ASP A 233 -1.57 15.21 -23.87
N LYS A 234 -2.43 14.56 -24.66
CA LYS A 234 -3.29 15.25 -25.64
C LYS A 234 -4.33 16.19 -25.02
N THR A 235 -4.62 16.06 -23.74
CA THR A 235 -5.73 16.75 -23.05
C THR A 235 -5.26 17.81 -22.07
N ALA A 236 -4.15 17.58 -21.38
CA ALA A 236 -3.62 18.46 -20.37
C ALA A 236 -2.13 18.18 -20.11
N THR A 237 -1.51 19.04 -19.31
CA THR A 237 -0.16 18.85 -18.78
C THR A 237 -0.21 18.71 -17.27
N VAL A 238 0.62 17.83 -16.72
CA VAL A 238 0.83 17.72 -15.28
C VAL A 238 2.32 17.78 -14.93
N GLU A 239 2.66 18.62 -13.97
CA GLU A 239 3.98 18.73 -13.40
C GLU A 239 3.98 18.23 -11.95
N LEU A 240 4.94 17.37 -11.62
CA LEU A 240 5.27 16.95 -10.25
C LEU A 240 6.62 17.57 -9.87
N ALA A 241 6.60 18.49 -8.90
CA ALA A 241 7.80 19.14 -8.38
C ALA A 241 8.44 18.36 -7.22
N LYS A 242 9.72 18.62 -6.94
CA LYS A 242 10.51 17.96 -5.88
C LYS A 242 9.98 18.12 -4.45
N ASP A 243 9.14 19.12 -4.21
CA ASP A 243 8.49 19.36 -2.91
C ASP A 243 7.15 18.61 -2.78
N GLY A 244 6.78 17.83 -3.81
CA GLY A 244 5.54 17.06 -3.87
C GLY A 244 4.33 17.89 -4.31
N VAL A 245 4.51 19.16 -4.70
CA VAL A 245 3.44 19.97 -5.28
C VAL A 245 3.18 19.52 -6.70
N VAL A 246 1.89 19.42 -7.04
CA VAL A 246 1.42 19.01 -8.36
C VAL A 246 0.70 20.17 -9.02
N SER A 247 0.98 20.41 -10.29
CA SER A 247 0.36 21.49 -11.07
C SER A 247 -0.22 20.96 -12.37
N PHE A 248 -1.46 21.32 -12.67
CA PHE A 248 -2.09 21.05 -13.96
C PHE A 248 -2.13 22.31 -14.81
N ASP A 249 -1.55 22.27 -16.00
CA ASP A 249 -1.40 23.41 -16.91
C ASP A 249 -0.88 24.68 -16.19
N GLY A 250 0.14 24.49 -15.34
CA GLY A 250 0.76 25.55 -14.53
C GLY A 250 -0.04 26.01 -13.31
N THR A 251 -1.21 25.42 -13.03
CA THR A 251 -2.03 25.74 -11.85
C THR A 251 -1.85 24.68 -10.76
N PRO A 252 -1.39 25.04 -9.54
CA PRO A 252 -1.26 24.10 -8.43
C PRO A 252 -2.56 23.40 -8.08
N SER A 253 -2.47 22.13 -7.70
CA SER A 253 -3.60 21.26 -7.38
C SER A 253 -3.27 20.36 -6.18
N GLU A 254 -4.25 20.16 -5.32
CA GLU A 254 -4.13 19.24 -4.18
C GLU A 254 -4.50 17.83 -4.58
N LEU A 255 -3.75 16.86 -4.06
CA LEU A 255 -4.00 15.45 -4.32
C LEU A 255 -5.13 14.95 -3.41
N PRO A 256 -5.91 13.95 -3.87
CA PRO A 256 -5.90 13.38 -5.22
C PRO A 256 -6.50 14.35 -6.26
N ALA A 257 -5.94 14.38 -7.48
CA ALA A 257 -6.38 15.28 -8.55
C ALA A 257 -6.48 14.58 -9.91
N HIS A 258 -7.35 15.09 -10.78
CA HIS A 258 -7.49 14.64 -12.16
C HIS A 258 -7.78 15.82 -13.10
N LYS A 259 -7.34 15.74 -14.35
CA LYS A 259 -7.68 16.69 -15.42
C LYS A 259 -7.53 16.00 -16.77
N GLY A 260 -8.59 16.01 -17.58
CA GLY A 260 -8.59 15.33 -18.87
C GLY A 260 -8.34 13.82 -18.71
N ASP A 261 -7.29 13.30 -19.34
CA ASP A 261 -6.88 11.90 -19.26
C ASP A 261 -5.80 11.64 -18.19
N LEU A 262 -5.41 12.67 -17.43
CA LEU A 262 -4.41 12.59 -16.37
C LEU A 262 -5.06 12.45 -14.99
N ALA A 263 -4.48 11.56 -14.18
CA ALA A 263 -4.81 11.38 -12.77
C ALA A 263 -3.54 11.31 -11.92
N VAL A 264 -3.58 11.94 -10.75
CA VAL A 264 -2.47 11.95 -9.79
C VAL A 264 -2.98 11.65 -8.40
N TRP A 265 -2.28 10.76 -7.71
CA TRP A 265 -2.55 10.45 -6.31
C TRP A 265 -1.25 10.14 -5.57
N ARG A 266 -1.29 10.27 -4.25
CA ARG A 266 -0.15 10.05 -3.37
C ARG A 266 -0.41 8.88 -2.42
N ARG A 267 0.64 8.09 -2.18
CA ARG A 267 0.83 7.18 -1.02
C ARG A 267 1.85 7.79 -0.07
N TYR A 268 2.09 7.18 1.09
CA TYR A 268 2.96 7.77 2.11
C TYR A 268 4.33 8.22 1.60
N TYR A 269 4.99 7.37 0.81
CA TYR A 269 6.36 7.59 0.32
C TYR A 269 6.46 7.80 -1.18
N SER A 270 5.34 7.79 -1.91
CA SER A 270 5.36 7.87 -3.37
C SER A 270 4.19 8.65 -3.95
N VAL A 271 4.41 9.32 -5.07
CA VAL A 271 3.38 9.95 -5.90
C VAL A 271 3.26 9.18 -7.22
N THR A 272 2.02 8.94 -7.65
CA THR A 272 1.72 8.29 -8.92
C THR A 272 1.04 9.27 -9.85
N VAL A 273 1.60 9.46 -11.04
CA VAL A 273 0.99 10.20 -12.16
C VAL A 273 0.64 9.18 -13.24
N MET A 274 -0.58 9.20 -13.74
CA MET A 274 -1.06 8.25 -14.74
C MET A 274 -1.83 8.97 -15.83
N THR A 275 -1.64 8.53 -17.07
CA THR A 275 -2.47 8.93 -18.23
C THR A 275 -3.20 7.72 -18.81
N LYS A 276 -4.38 7.95 -19.39
CA LYS A 276 -5.10 6.91 -20.16
C LYS A 276 -4.34 6.44 -21.41
N TYR A 277 -3.33 7.19 -21.87
CA TYR A 277 -2.39 6.77 -22.92
C TYR A 277 -1.39 5.70 -22.45
N GLY A 278 -1.57 5.09 -21.28
CA GLY A 278 -0.77 3.93 -20.86
C GLY A 278 0.63 4.27 -20.36
N VAL A 279 0.84 5.50 -19.87
CA VAL A 279 2.05 5.91 -19.16
C VAL A 279 1.74 6.08 -17.68
N THR A 280 2.62 5.56 -16.82
CA THR A 280 2.54 5.71 -15.37
C THR A 280 3.91 6.12 -14.83
N LEU A 281 3.96 7.21 -14.08
CA LEU A 281 5.12 7.63 -13.30
C LEU A 281 4.86 7.23 -11.85
N LEU A 282 5.81 6.54 -11.23
CA LEU A 282 5.84 6.29 -9.80
C LEU A 282 7.13 6.87 -9.23
N CYS A 283 7.03 7.96 -8.47
CA CYS A 283 8.18 8.63 -7.90
C CYS A 283 8.14 8.61 -6.38
N SER A 284 9.31 8.55 -5.74
CA SER A 284 9.45 8.94 -4.34
C SER A 284 9.04 10.41 -4.18
N THR A 285 8.58 10.78 -2.98
CA THR A 285 8.00 12.11 -2.74
C THR A 285 9.01 13.27 -2.83
N ASP A 286 10.29 12.94 -2.82
CA ASP A 286 11.44 13.85 -2.99
C ASP A 286 12.09 13.74 -4.38
N LEU A 287 11.49 12.97 -5.31
CA LEU A 287 11.98 12.71 -6.66
C LEU A 287 13.37 12.05 -6.75
N ARG A 288 13.91 11.53 -5.66
CA ARG A 288 15.18 10.78 -5.67
C ARG A 288 15.11 9.49 -6.48
N VAL A 289 13.95 8.83 -6.53
CA VAL A 289 13.74 7.62 -7.33
C VAL A 289 12.44 7.74 -8.10
N CYS A 290 12.49 7.64 -9.41
CA CYS A 290 11.34 7.67 -10.29
C CYS A 290 11.34 6.49 -11.25
N HIS A 291 10.21 5.80 -11.34
CA HIS A 291 9.98 4.71 -12.28
C HIS A 291 8.97 5.14 -13.33
N VAL A 292 9.31 4.94 -14.59
CA VAL A 292 8.48 5.24 -15.75
C VAL A 292 8.02 3.91 -16.34
N THR A 293 6.71 3.69 -16.35
CA THR A 293 6.09 2.50 -16.93
C THR A 293 5.30 2.90 -18.16
N VAL A 294 5.57 2.24 -19.29
CA VAL A 294 4.89 2.53 -20.57
C VAL A 294 4.26 1.26 -21.11
N SER A 295 3.04 1.37 -21.64
CA SER A 295 2.34 0.28 -22.31
C SER A 295 3.18 -0.31 -23.44
N GLY A 296 3.15 -1.64 -23.59
CA GLY A 296 3.86 -2.32 -24.69
C GLY A 296 3.40 -1.88 -26.07
N PHE A 297 2.21 -1.26 -26.19
CA PHE A 297 1.78 -0.62 -27.43
C PHE A 297 2.85 0.31 -28.06
N TYR A 298 3.71 0.91 -27.23
CA TYR A 298 4.77 1.81 -27.68
C TYR A 298 6.11 1.11 -27.99
N HIS A 299 6.16 -0.22 -28.06
CA HIS A 299 7.38 -0.96 -28.38
C HIS A 299 8.04 -0.45 -29.68
N GLY A 300 9.30 -0.03 -29.60
CA GLY A 300 10.06 0.56 -30.71
C GLY A 300 9.57 1.93 -31.19
N ARG A 301 8.52 2.50 -30.57
CA ARG A 301 7.92 3.79 -30.95
C ARG A 301 8.44 4.97 -30.15
N LEU A 302 9.17 4.70 -29.06
CA LEU A 302 9.61 5.73 -28.12
C LEU A 302 10.90 6.40 -28.60
N ARG A 303 11.07 7.66 -28.20
CA ARG A 303 12.33 8.41 -28.30
C ARG A 303 12.52 9.21 -27.01
N GLY A 304 13.76 9.43 -26.59
CA GLY A 304 14.08 10.13 -25.34
C GLY A 304 15.26 9.48 -24.61
N LEU A 305 15.64 10.06 -23.48
CA LEU A 305 16.74 9.54 -22.65
C LEU A 305 16.49 8.14 -22.07
N LEU A 306 15.23 7.67 -22.04
CA LEU A 306 14.89 6.30 -21.66
C LEU A 306 14.97 5.31 -22.82
N GLY A 307 15.52 5.71 -23.97
CA GLY A 307 15.72 4.84 -25.12
C GLY A 307 14.48 4.66 -25.99
N ASN A 308 14.49 3.62 -26.83
CA ASN A 308 13.44 3.38 -27.83
C ASN A 308 12.45 2.27 -27.45
N GLY A 309 12.79 1.43 -26.45
CA GLY A 309 11.93 0.40 -25.89
C GLY A 309 11.64 -0.76 -26.84
N ASN A 310 12.61 -1.17 -27.65
CA ASN A 310 12.50 -2.29 -28.59
C ASN A 310 13.12 -3.60 -28.05
N HIS A 311 13.60 -3.59 -26.80
CA HIS A 311 14.33 -4.69 -26.15
C HIS A 311 15.73 -4.95 -26.72
N GLU A 312 16.36 -3.96 -27.34
CA GLU A 312 17.73 -4.01 -27.87
C GLU A 312 18.60 -2.88 -27.25
N PRO A 313 19.35 -3.16 -26.17
CA PRO A 313 20.15 -2.14 -25.48
C PRO A 313 21.23 -1.48 -26.35
N TYR A 314 21.63 -2.10 -27.47
CA TYR A 314 22.62 -1.55 -28.38
C TYR A 314 22.16 -0.24 -29.03
N ASP A 315 20.88 -0.14 -29.42
CA ASP A 315 20.33 1.00 -30.16
C ASP A 315 19.52 1.97 -29.30
N ASP A 316 19.58 1.82 -27.97
CA ASP A 316 18.97 2.76 -27.02
C ASP A 316 19.46 4.20 -27.21
N TYR A 317 20.72 4.37 -27.63
CA TYR A 317 21.33 5.68 -27.86
C TYR A 317 21.06 6.23 -29.26
N LEU A 318 19.83 6.06 -29.71
CA LEU A 318 19.36 6.58 -30.97
C LEU A 318 19.14 8.09 -30.86
N LEU A 319 19.86 8.86 -31.68
CA LEU A 319 19.74 10.30 -31.77
C LEU A 319 18.47 10.70 -32.54
N PRO A 320 17.97 11.95 -32.36
CA PRO A 320 16.81 12.44 -33.11
C PRO A 320 16.96 12.40 -34.65
N ASN A 321 18.20 12.42 -35.16
CA ASN A 321 18.51 12.30 -36.58
C ASN A 321 18.53 10.84 -37.10
N GLY A 322 18.26 9.86 -36.25
CA GLY A 322 18.25 8.43 -36.58
C GLY A 322 19.61 7.73 -36.53
N GLN A 323 20.69 8.42 -36.15
CA GLN A 323 22.00 7.79 -35.96
C GLN A 323 22.14 7.24 -34.53
N ILE A 324 22.85 6.12 -34.37
CA ILE A 324 23.18 5.55 -33.07
C ILE A 324 24.54 6.10 -32.64
N THR A 325 24.67 6.53 -31.38
CA THR A 325 25.95 6.94 -30.77
C THR A 325 26.31 6.00 -29.63
N GLU A 326 27.59 5.89 -29.31
CA GLU A 326 28.07 5.21 -28.10
C GLU A 326 28.41 6.19 -26.97
N ASP A 327 28.50 7.49 -27.28
CA ASP A 327 28.88 8.54 -26.33
C ASP A 327 27.67 9.08 -25.54
N ASP A 328 27.70 8.89 -24.22
CA ASP A 328 26.65 9.31 -23.27
C ASP A 328 26.36 10.82 -23.37
N ALA A 329 27.40 11.65 -23.54
CA ALA A 329 27.25 13.11 -23.56
C ALA A 329 26.54 13.56 -24.84
N THR A 330 26.93 13.01 -25.99
CA THR A 330 26.30 13.27 -27.28
C THR A 330 24.84 12.85 -27.25
N PHE A 331 24.53 11.66 -26.72
CA PHE A 331 23.16 11.19 -26.56
C PHE A 331 22.35 12.10 -25.63
N GLY A 332 22.85 12.35 -24.41
CA GLY A 332 22.16 13.15 -23.40
C GLY A 332 21.85 14.58 -23.85
N ASN A 333 22.83 15.23 -24.50
CA ASN A 333 22.67 16.60 -25.02
C ASN A 333 21.68 16.68 -26.19
N ALA A 334 21.54 15.62 -26.99
CA ALA A 334 20.64 15.61 -28.15
C ALA A 334 19.14 15.68 -27.78
N TYR A 335 18.79 15.34 -26.55
CA TYR A 335 17.42 15.40 -26.03
C TYR A 335 17.15 16.62 -25.14
N GLY A 336 18.06 17.60 -25.12
CA GLY A 336 17.85 18.89 -24.45
C GLY A 336 16.84 19.76 -25.18
N LEU A 337 15.95 20.42 -24.43
CA LEU A 337 14.95 21.34 -24.99
C LEU A 337 15.46 22.80 -24.97
N GLY A 338 15.48 23.42 -26.15
CA GLY A 338 15.94 24.80 -26.32
C GLY A 338 17.45 24.93 -26.19
N SER A 339 17.93 26.03 -25.60
CA SER A 339 19.36 26.34 -25.50
C SER A 339 19.97 25.79 -24.19
N CYS A 340 20.06 24.46 -24.08
CA CYS A 340 20.73 23.80 -22.96
C CYS A 340 22.26 23.95 -23.06
N LYS A 341 22.94 24.19 -21.92
CA LYS A 341 24.40 24.10 -21.87
C LYS A 341 24.82 22.64 -22.04
N PRO A 342 25.74 22.32 -22.96
CA PRO A 342 26.15 20.94 -23.20
C PRO A 342 26.92 20.38 -22.01
N VAL A 343 26.59 19.15 -21.63
CA VAL A 343 27.39 18.34 -20.72
C VAL A 343 28.55 17.73 -21.50
N SER A 344 29.75 17.69 -20.94
CA SER A 344 30.95 17.14 -21.58
C SER A 344 31.84 16.41 -20.57
N GLY A 345 32.75 15.58 -21.05
CA GLY A 345 33.73 14.89 -20.20
C GLY A 345 33.14 13.79 -19.32
N LEU A 346 32.07 13.14 -19.77
CA LEU A 346 31.54 11.96 -19.09
C LEU A 346 32.55 10.82 -19.27
N SER A 347 32.93 10.19 -18.16
CA SER A 347 33.83 9.04 -18.16
C SER A 347 33.01 7.76 -18.04
N HIS A 348 33.28 6.80 -18.93
CA HIS A 348 32.73 5.44 -18.82
C HIS A 348 33.47 4.57 -17.79
N GLU A 349 34.51 5.10 -17.13
CA GLU A 349 35.26 4.34 -16.13
C GLU A 349 34.51 4.34 -14.78
N HIS A 350 33.97 3.19 -14.38
CA HIS A 350 33.37 2.99 -13.07
C HIS A 350 34.44 2.65 -12.03
N VAL A 351 34.78 3.62 -11.17
CA VAL A 351 35.78 3.42 -10.10
C VAL A 351 35.12 2.70 -8.95
N SER A 352 35.60 1.48 -8.67
CA SER A 352 35.07 0.63 -7.61
C SER A 352 35.13 1.30 -6.23
N ASP A 353 34.05 1.14 -5.47
CA ASP A 353 33.93 1.60 -4.08
C ASP A 353 33.55 0.44 -3.14
N ASN A 354 34.16 0.40 -1.96
CA ASN A 354 33.97 -0.69 -1.00
C ASN A 354 32.55 -0.74 -0.42
N PHE A 355 31.91 0.41 -0.22
CA PHE A 355 30.56 0.46 0.32
C PHE A 355 29.54 -0.01 -0.73
N CYS A 356 29.66 0.45 -1.99
CA CYS A 356 28.86 -0.08 -3.10
C CYS A 356 29.06 -1.60 -3.29
N ASN A 357 30.28 -2.11 -3.14
CA ASN A 357 30.54 -3.55 -3.16
C ASN A 357 29.84 -4.30 -2.02
N SER A 358 29.75 -3.71 -0.83
CA SER A 358 29.01 -4.27 0.30
C SER A 358 27.50 -4.30 0.02
N LEU A 359 26.94 -3.20 -0.52
CA LEU A 359 25.50 -3.11 -0.80
C LEU A 359 25.06 -4.04 -1.92
N PHE A 360 25.89 -4.26 -2.93
CA PHE A 360 25.61 -5.14 -4.07
C PHE A 360 26.38 -6.49 -4.02
N GLY A 361 26.87 -6.85 -2.83
CA GLY A 361 27.66 -8.05 -2.60
C GLY A 361 26.83 -9.31 -2.39
N SER A 362 27.49 -10.46 -2.33
CA SER A 362 26.85 -11.77 -2.10
C SER A 362 26.18 -11.90 -0.71
N GLY A 363 26.62 -11.12 0.27
CA GLY A 363 26.00 -11.04 1.60
C GLY A 363 24.84 -10.04 1.72
N SER A 364 24.47 -9.35 0.63
CA SER A 364 23.44 -8.31 0.69
C SER A 364 22.01 -8.88 0.70
N ASN A 365 21.10 -8.19 1.40
CA ASN A 365 19.66 -8.44 1.35
C ASN A 365 19.07 -8.26 -0.07
N LEU A 366 19.79 -7.56 -0.96
CA LEU A 366 19.39 -7.37 -2.35
C LEU A 366 19.59 -8.64 -3.20
N ARG A 367 20.37 -9.63 -2.74
CA ARG A 367 20.75 -10.82 -3.53
C ARG A 367 19.58 -11.63 -4.06
N LEU A 368 18.46 -11.66 -3.32
CA LEU A 368 17.25 -12.38 -3.76
C LEU A 368 16.71 -11.83 -5.08
N CYS A 369 16.92 -10.55 -5.37
CA CYS A 369 16.48 -9.93 -6.61
C CYS A 369 17.45 -10.12 -7.78
N TYR A 370 18.73 -10.48 -7.53
CA TYR A 370 19.76 -10.57 -8.58
C TYR A 370 19.41 -11.61 -9.66
N PHE A 371 18.66 -12.65 -9.28
CA PHE A 371 18.21 -13.70 -10.20
C PHE A 371 17.16 -13.20 -11.20
N LEU A 372 16.42 -12.14 -10.86
CA LEU A 372 15.25 -11.66 -11.59
C LEU A 372 15.47 -10.30 -12.26
N VAL A 373 16.20 -9.41 -11.60
CA VAL A 373 16.54 -8.07 -12.10
C VAL A 373 18.06 -7.92 -12.15
N PRO A 374 18.68 -7.68 -13.32
CA PRO A 374 20.12 -7.50 -13.42
C PRO A 374 20.62 -6.33 -12.55
N PHE A 375 21.53 -6.61 -11.62
CA PHE A 375 22.01 -5.60 -10.66
C PHE A 375 23.25 -4.83 -11.13
N LYS A 376 23.96 -5.31 -12.17
CA LYS A 376 25.25 -4.77 -12.61
C LYS A 376 25.18 -3.26 -12.87
N ASN A 377 24.21 -2.83 -13.68
CA ASN A 377 24.06 -1.42 -14.04
C ASN A 377 23.71 -0.53 -12.83
N PHE A 378 22.98 -1.06 -11.85
CA PHE A 378 22.70 -0.35 -10.59
C PHE A 378 23.94 -0.24 -9.69
N LYS A 379 24.81 -1.27 -9.72
CA LYS A 379 26.10 -1.25 -9.03
C LYS A 379 27.06 -0.24 -9.67
N ASP A 380 27.09 -0.18 -11.00
CA ASP A 380 27.88 0.80 -11.76
C ASP A 380 27.37 2.23 -11.49
N ALA A 381 26.04 2.42 -11.45
CA ALA A 381 25.43 3.68 -11.01
C ALA A 381 25.82 4.07 -9.56
N CYS A 382 25.90 3.09 -8.65
CA CYS A 382 26.40 3.32 -7.29
C CYS A 382 27.83 3.86 -7.29
N TYR A 383 28.73 3.26 -8.07
CA TYR A 383 30.10 3.73 -8.22
C TYR A 383 30.17 5.16 -8.76
N ASP A 384 29.30 5.51 -9.71
CA ASP A 384 29.26 6.86 -10.25
C ASP A 384 28.69 7.88 -9.26
N ALA A 385 27.65 7.51 -8.53
CA ALA A 385 27.01 8.35 -7.52
C ALA A 385 27.99 8.76 -6.41
N VAL A 386 28.81 7.83 -5.91
CA VAL A 386 29.75 8.09 -4.80
C VAL A 386 30.97 8.92 -5.19
N LYS A 387 31.29 9.06 -6.48
CA LYS A 387 32.44 9.86 -6.93
C LYS A 387 32.22 11.35 -6.68
N THR A 388 31.02 11.84 -6.94
CA THR A 388 30.70 13.27 -6.93
C THR A 388 29.88 13.70 -5.72
N ALA A 389 29.33 12.75 -4.96
CA ALA A 389 28.53 13.03 -3.79
C ALA A 389 29.34 13.58 -2.61
N THR A 390 28.76 14.57 -1.92
CA THR A 390 29.26 15.06 -0.62
C THR A 390 29.09 14.00 0.47
N ASP A 391 27.91 13.38 0.53
CA ASP A 391 27.65 12.20 1.35
C ASP A 391 27.63 10.95 0.48
N LYS A 392 28.76 10.24 0.47
CA LYS A 392 28.93 9.01 -0.29
C LYS A 392 28.01 7.89 0.19
N LYS A 393 27.67 7.85 1.49
CA LYS A 393 26.79 6.80 2.03
C LYS A 393 25.35 7.03 1.57
N ASP A 394 24.84 8.26 1.68
CA ASP A 394 23.49 8.61 1.19
C ASP A 394 23.35 8.31 -0.32
N ALA A 395 24.34 8.71 -1.12
CA ALA A 395 24.34 8.46 -2.57
C ALA A 395 24.31 6.95 -2.91
N ALA A 396 25.16 6.15 -2.26
CA ALA A 396 25.17 4.70 -2.45
C ALA A 396 23.85 4.04 -1.99
N CYS A 397 23.31 4.49 -0.86
CA CYS A 397 22.04 4.00 -0.33
C CYS A 397 20.85 4.37 -1.20
N ASN A 398 20.88 5.52 -1.87
CA ASN A 398 19.86 5.89 -2.85
C ASN A 398 19.85 4.92 -4.05
N MET A 399 21.03 4.48 -4.53
CA MET A 399 21.10 3.47 -5.59
C MET A 399 20.63 2.08 -5.12
N ALA A 400 20.92 1.71 -3.88
CA ALA A 400 20.38 0.48 -3.27
C ALA A 400 18.85 0.55 -3.13
N LEU A 401 18.30 1.70 -2.71
CA LEU A 401 16.86 1.95 -2.63
C LEU A 401 16.21 1.85 -4.00
N MET A 402 16.80 2.46 -5.02
CA MET A 402 16.33 2.40 -6.41
C MET A 402 16.26 0.96 -6.93
N TYR A 403 17.30 0.16 -6.69
CA TYR A 403 17.29 -1.25 -7.08
C TYR A 403 16.22 -2.03 -6.32
N ALA A 404 16.14 -1.86 -4.99
CA ALA A 404 15.14 -2.52 -4.17
C ALA A 404 13.70 -2.13 -4.56
N SER A 405 13.46 -0.87 -4.93
CA SER A 405 12.14 -0.41 -5.38
C SER A 405 11.78 -0.94 -6.75
N THR A 406 12.74 -1.09 -7.68
CA THR A 406 12.53 -1.81 -8.96
C THR A 406 12.12 -3.26 -8.70
N CYS A 407 12.79 -3.96 -7.78
CA CYS A 407 12.39 -5.31 -7.39
C CYS A 407 10.97 -5.35 -6.80
N LYS A 408 10.61 -4.37 -5.97
CA LYS A 408 9.26 -4.27 -5.40
C LYS A 408 8.18 -3.96 -6.42
N LEU A 409 8.49 -3.18 -7.46
CA LEU A 409 7.59 -2.96 -8.59
C LEU A 409 7.23 -4.25 -9.31
N GLU A 410 8.21 -5.16 -9.38
CA GLU A 410 8.04 -6.52 -9.92
C GLU A 410 7.46 -7.51 -8.88
N ASN A 411 6.97 -6.99 -7.75
CA ASN A 411 6.43 -7.74 -6.61
C ASN A 411 7.41 -8.74 -5.98
N ILE A 412 8.72 -8.53 -6.17
CA ILE A 412 9.76 -9.37 -5.58
C ILE A 412 9.98 -8.94 -4.13
N PRO A 413 9.87 -9.85 -3.15
CA PRO A 413 10.23 -9.55 -1.77
C PRO A 413 11.71 -9.22 -1.67
N VAL A 414 12.01 -8.01 -1.19
CA VAL A 414 13.36 -7.53 -0.94
C VAL A 414 13.32 -6.58 0.27
N ARG A 415 14.47 -6.43 0.93
CA ARG A 415 14.71 -5.45 1.98
C ARG A 415 15.99 -4.68 1.66
N ILE A 416 15.98 -3.36 1.87
CA ILE A 416 17.21 -2.56 1.76
C ILE A 416 18.26 -3.03 2.79
N PRO A 417 19.56 -2.90 2.49
CA PRO A 417 20.61 -3.20 3.46
C PRO A 417 20.48 -2.34 4.72
N GLU A 418 20.81 -2.91 5.89
CA GLU A 418 20.66 -2.24 7.19
C GLU A 418 21.47 -0.95 7.28
N ALA A 419 22.65 -0.92 6.65
CA ALA A 419 23.51 0.27 6.57
C ALA A 419 22.84 1.49 5.89
N CYS A 420 21.71 1.28 5.19
CA CYS A 420 20.93 2.29 4.51
C CYS A 420 19.61 2.63 5.20
N ALA A 421 19.31 2.00 6.34
CA ALA A 421 18.07 2.20 7.07
C ALA A 421 18.34 2.97 8.37
N LYS A 422 17.86 4.22 8.45
CA LYS A 422 17.94 5.04 9.66
C LYS A 422 16.62 5.74 9.93
N CYS A 423 16.22 5.76 11.18
CA CYS A 423 15.00 6.44 11.62
C CYS A 423 15.36 7.76 12.30
N ASN A 424 14.61 8.84 12.02
CA ASN A 424 14.82 10.13 12.70
C ASN A 424 13.74 10.36 13.77
N VAL A 425 14.14 10.45 15.03
CA VAL A 425 13.27 10.67 16.20
C VAL A 425 13.65 11.99 16.86
N ASP A 426 12.77 12.99 16.78
CA ASP A 426 12.98 14.34 17.33
C ASP A 426 14.35 14.96 16.94
N GLY A 427 14.79 14.73 15.70
CA GLY A 427 16.06 15.25 15.19
C GLY A 427 17.30 14.41 15.53
N LYS A 428 17.12 13.24 16.16
CA LYS A 428 18.19 12.26 16.41
C LYS A 428 18.04 11.05 15.49
N ASP A 429 19.14 10.60 14.93
CA ASP A 429 19.16 9.37 14.15
C ASP A 429 19.24 8.16 15.08
N VAL A 430 18.36 7.19 14.84
CA VAL A 430 18.26 5.90 15.52
C VAL A 430 18.60 4.84 14.48
N GLU A 431 19.57 3.98 14.78
CA GLU A 431 19.96 2.90 13.89
C GLU A 431 18.86 1.81 13.87
N LEU A 432 18.90 0.96 12.85
CA LEU A 432 17.94 -0.14 12.74
C LEU A 432 18.03 -1.08 13.96
N ASN A 433 16.88 -1.50 14.48
CA ASN A 433 16.72 -2.36 15.66
C ASN A 433 17.17 -1.75 17.00
N ASP A 434 17.59 -0.48 17.05
CA ASP A 434 17.83 0.19 18.33
C ASP A 434 16.49 0.51 19.01
N ASP A 435 16.35 0.05 20.26
CA ASP A 435 15.18 0.30 21.09
C ASP A 435 15.28 1.63 21.85
N PHE A 436 14.15 2.33 21.98
CA PHE A 436 14.02 3.54 22.78
C PHE A 436 12.63 3.65 23.40
N ASN A 437 12.55 4.25 24.59
CA ASN A 437 11.29 4.39 25.32
C ASN A 437 10.65 5.76 25.11
N VAL A 438 9.32 5.78 25.00
CA VAL A 438 8.52 7.00 24.89
C VAL A 438 7.35 6.97 25.85
N GLU A 439 7.15 8.07 26.58
CA GLU A 439 5.96 8.28 27.40
C GLU A 439 5.02 9.29 26.74
N LEU A 440 3.72 8.98 26.73
CA LEU A 440 2.63 9.81 26.21
C LEU A 440 1.62 10.13 27.33
N PRO A 441 0.87 11.25 27.23
CA PRO A 441 0.83 12.22 26.13
C PRO A 441 1.94 13.27 26.20
N LYS A 442 2.44 13.69 25.02
CA LYS A 442 3.35 14.85 24.83
C LYS A 442 2.61 15.97 24.08
N LYS A 443 3.34 16.86 23.39
CA LYS A 443 2.77 18.00 22.63
C LYS A 443 2.23 17.63 21.24
N GLN A 444 2.39 16.39 20.79
CA GLN A 444 2.06 15.96 19.43
C GLN A 444 0.83 15.04 19.41
N ALA A 445 0.04 15.13 18.34
CA ALA A 445 -1.07 14.22 18.06
C ALA A 445 -1.17 13.96 16.55
N ASP A 446 -1.40 12.71 16.18
CA ASP A 446 -1.60 12.27 14.80
C ASP A 446 -2.98 11.62 14.68
N VAL A 447 -3.85 12.26 13.91
CA VAL A 447 -5.23 11.79 13.68
C VAL A 447 -5.38 11.42 12.21
N VAL A 448 -5.64 10.14 11.93
CA VAL A 448 -5.87 9.62 10.58
C VAL A 448 -7.36 9.39 10.40
N VAL A 449 -7.99 10.11 9.48
CA VAL A 449 -9.41 9.98 9.18
C VAL A 449 -9.56 9.15 7.92
N VAL A 450 -10.13 7.95 8.06
CA VAL A 450 -10.51 7.08 6.93
C VAL A 450 -11.92 7.47 6.51
N LEU A 451 -12.09 7.90 5.28
CA LEU A 451 -13.29 8.57 4.81
C LEU A 451 -13.87 7.88 3.58
N ASP A 452 -15.13 7.46 3.69
CA ASP A 452 -15.96 7.17 2.52
C ASP A 452 -16.24 8.48 1.77
N THR A 453 -15.83 8.57 0.50
CA THR A 453 -15.93 9.83 -0.25
C THR A 453 -17.34 10.29 -0.56
N LYS A 454 -18.35 9.43 -0.33
CA LYS A 454 -19.77 9.81 -0.37
C LYS A 454 -20.20 10.70 0.80
N VAL A 455 -19.38 10.84 1.84
CA VAL A 455 -19.67 11.71 3.00
C VAL A 455 -19.64 13.19 2.61
N LYS A 456 -20.58 13.98 3.16
CA LYS A 456 -20.74 15.40 2.83
C LYS A 456 -19.50 16.23 3.23
N PRO A 457 -18.97 17.11 2.35
CA PRO A 457 -17.83 17.97 2.64
C PRO A 457 -17.98 18.85 3.90
N GLU A 458 -19.20 19.31 4.20
CA GLU A 458 -19.51 20.12 5.39
C GLU A 458 -19.05 19.42 6.69
N PHE A 459 -19.31 18.11 6.80
CA PHE A 459 -18.93 17.32 7.96
C PHE A 459 -17.40 17.22 8.09
N VAL A 460 -16.72 16.88 6.99
CA VAL A 460 -15.27 16.66 6.95
C VAL A 460 -14.53 17.94 7.32
N ASN A 461 -14.90 19.07 6.70
CA ASN A 461 -14.28 20.36 6.98
C ASN A 461 -14.48 20.78 8.45
N SER A 462 -15.68 20.58 9.01
CA SER A 462 -15.95 20.90 10.41
C SER A 462 -15.17 19.98 11.37
N LEU A 463 -15.07 18.70 11.06
CA LEU A 463 -14.34 17.70 11.83
C LEU A 463 -12.84 18.03 11.90
N VAL A 464 -12.19 18.28 10.76
CA VAL A 464 -10.75 18.62 10.69
C VAL A 464 -10.46 19.87 11.52
N ALA A 465 -11.28 20.91 11.39
CA ALA A 465 -11.11 22.15 12.16
C ALA A 465 -11.27 21.93 13.67
N ASP A 466 -12.28 21.15 14.08
CA ASP A 466 -12.54 20.89 15.50
C ASP A 466 -11.51 19.94 16.13
N LEU A 467 -10.98 18.95 15.39
CA LEU A 467 -9.89 18.08 15.85
C LEU A 467 -8.68 18.93 16.27
N ARG A 468 -8.21 19.81 15.39
CA ARG A 468 -7.05 20.68 15.68
C ARG A 468 -7.29 21.55 16.91
N LYS A 469 -8.47 22.18 16.97
CA LYS A 469 -8.84 23.08 18.05
C LYS A 469 -8.92 22.36 19.41
N GLU A 470 -9.59 21.21 19.46
CA GLU A 470 -9.83 20.50 20.72
C GLU A 470 -8.56 19.83 21.24
N PHE A 471 -7.74 19.24 20.38
CA PHE A 471 -6.42 18.71 20.77
C PHE A 471 -5.49 19.84 21.25
N GLY A 472 -5.47 20.98 20.54
CA GLY A 472 -4.74 22.18 20.95
C GLY A 472 -5.13 22.68 22.35
N SER A 473 -6.43 22.64 22.67
CA SER A 473 -6.93 23.04 24.00
C SER A 473 -6.46 22.12 25.15
N ARG A 474 -5.96 20.92 24.82
CA ARG A 474 -5.47 19.90 25.76
C ARG A 474 -3.94 19.78 25.75
N GLN A 475 -3.24 20.89 25.49
CA GLN A 475 -1.77 21.00 25.50
C GLN A 475 -1.04 20.25 24.37
N MET A 476 -1.76 19.77 23.35
CA MET A 476 -1.18 19.18 22.14
C MET A 476 -1.12 20.24 21.03
N SER A 477 -0.02 21.00 20.98
CA SER A 477 0.15 22.12 20.04
C SER A 477 0.48 21.70 18.61
N ASP A 478 0.98 20.49 18.39
CA ASP A 478 1.42 19.98 17.10
C ASP A 478 0.54 18.81 16.65
N VAL A 479 -0.61 19.15 16.10
CA VAL A 479 -1.62 18.19 15.63
C VAL A 479 -1.46 17.99 14.13
N ARG A 480 -1.35 16.73 13.69
CA ARG A 480 -1.47 16.36 12.27
C ARG A 480 -2.79 15.67 12.03
N VAL A 481 -3.50 16.07 10.96
CA VAL A 481 -4.73 15.43 10.54
C VAL A 481 -4.54 14.95 9.11
N SER A 482 -4.56 13.62 8.89
CA SER A 482 -4.44 13.03 7.56
C SER A 482 -5.77 12.45 7.12
N LEU A 483 -6.15 12.64 5.85
CA LEU A 483 -7.38 12.07 5.30
C LEU A 483 -7.03 10.97 4.28
N ILE A 484 -7.67 9.81 4.44
CA ILE A 484 -7.58 8.68 3.51
C ILE A 484 -8.96 8.47 2.91
N GLY A 485 -9.12 8.76 1.62
CA GLY A 485 -10.36 8.55 0.90
C GLY A 485 -10.43 7.18 0.26
N TYR A 486 -11.63 6.61 0.23
CA TYR A 486 -11.94 5.44 -0.57
C TYR A 486 -13.35 5.50 -1.15
N ASN A 487 -13.54 4.77 -2.24
CA ASN A 487 -14.84 4.44 -2.83
C ASN A 487 -14.83 2.96 -3.20
N ASP A 488 -15.95 2.27 -3.03
CA ASP A 488 -16.07 0.85 -3.35
C ASP A 488 -15.89 0.54 -4.84
N ASP A 489 -16.17 1.51 -5.72
CA ASP A 489 -16.01 1.34 -7.17
C ASP A 489 -14.57 1.61 -7.68
N GLU A 490 -13.70 2.14 -6.83
CA GLU A 490 -12.35 2.58 -7.19
C GLU A 490 -11.27 1.53 -6.93
N LYS A 491 -10.28 1.50 -7.83
CA LYS A 491 -9.16 0.57 -7.76
C LYS A 491 -8.19 0.91 -6.62
N TYR A 492 -8.03 2.18 -6.27
CA TYR A 492 -7.04 2.64 -5.30
C TYR A 492 -7.67 3.49 -4.20
N THR A 493 -7.04 3.45 -3.03
CA THR A 493 -7.22 4.45 -1.97
C THR A 493 -6.34 5.66 -2.29
N TYR A 494 -6.72 6.83 -1.79
CA TYR A 494 -5.93 8.05 -1.97
C TYR A 494 -5.77 8.83 -0.68
N LEU A 495 -4.62 9.48 -0.55
CA LEU A 495 -4.30 10.39 0.52
C LEU A 495 -4.57 11.82 0.06
N PHE A 496 -5.31 12.58 0.85
CA PHE A 496 -5.50 14.01 0.57
C PHE A 496 -4.29 14.80 1.03
N THR A 497 -3.91 15.82 0.27
CA THR A 497 -2.78 16.69 0.59
C THR A 497 -3.19 18.12 0.86
N THR A 498 -2.28 18.86 1.50
CA THR A 498 -2.25 20.31 1.46
C THR A 498 -0.81 20.77 1.19
N ASN A 499 -0.59 21.50 0.10
CA ASN A 499 0.73 21.86 -0.43
C ASN A 499 1.66 20.65 -0.53
N GLY A 500 1.15 19.54 -1.08
CA GLY A 500 1.90 18.29 -1.23
C GLY A 500 2.14 17.49 0.06
N LYS A 501 1.78 18.00 1.24
CA LYS A 501 1.97 17.31 2.53
C LYS A 501 0.72 16.53 2.97
N LEU A 502 0.92 15.46 3.76
CA LEU A 502 -0.16 14.62 4.31
C LEU A 502 -0.95 15.28 5.44
N ASP A 503 -0.44 16.38 5.99
CA ASP A 503 -1.13 17.15 7.01
C ASP A 503 -2.17 18.05 6.35
N PHE A 504 -3.42 17.60 6.37
CA PHE A 504 -4.52 18.23 5.67
C PHE A 504 -5.02 19.46 6.44
N THR A 505 -4.93 20.62 5.80
CA THR A 505 -5.44 21.90 6.31
C THR A 505 -6.35 22.61 5.30
N GLY A 506 -6.51 22.03 4.10
CA GLY A 506 -7.32 22.58 3.03
C GLY A 506 -8.82 22.33 3.19
N THR A 507 -9.56 22.72 2.14
CA THR A 507 -11.00 22.45 2.02
C THR A 507 -11.20 21.12 1.32
N TYR A 508 -11.98 20.23 1.92
CA TYR A 508 -12.35 18.95 1.32
C TYR A 508 -13.10 19.18 -0.01
N PRO A 509 -12.69 18.54 -1.12
CA PRO A 509 -13.26 18.80 -2.44
C PRO A 509 -14.71 18.34 -2.51
N ASN A 510 -15.54 19.10 -3.24
CA ASN A 510 -16.96 18.79 -3.49
C ASN A 510 -17.18 18.06 -4.83
N VAL A 511 -16.13 17.53 -5.45
CA VAL A 511 -16.18 16.94 -6.79
C VAL A 511 -16.03 15.42 -6.67
N PRO A 512 -16.88 14.61 -7.32
CA PRO A 512 -16.65 13.18 -7.45
C PRO A 512 -15.28 12.95 -8.09
N LEU A 513 -14.42 12.26 -7.37
CA LEU A 513 -13.10 11.88 -7.85
C LEU A 513 -13.34 10.77 -8.90
N ASP A 514 -13.14 11.03 -10.21
CA ASP A 514 -13.28 10.00 -11.26
C ASP A 514 -11.95 9.24 -11.43
N PHE A 515 -11.54 8.56 -10.37
CA PHE A 515 -10.29 7.80 -10.33
C PHE A 515 -10.41 6.47 -11.05
N PRO A 516 -9.28 5.79 -11.33
CA PRO A 516 -9.29 4.50 -12.01
C PRO A 516 -10.23 3.52 -11.30
N LYS A 517 -11.29 3.13 -12.01
CA LYS A 517 -12.30 2.19 -11.50
C LYS A 517 -11.76 0.77 -11.55
N VAL A 518 -12.39 -0.12 -10.80
CA VAL A 518 -12.12 -1.55 -10.94
C VAL A 518 -12.41 -1.96 -12.39
N GLU A 519 -11.38 -2.42 -13.09
CA GLU A 519 -11.46 -2.80 -14.51
C GLU A 519 -12.46 -3.95 -14.69
N LYS A 520 -13.47 -3.72 -15.52
CA LYS A 520 -14.40 -4.75 -15.96
C LYS A 520 -13.76 -5.56 -17.10
N PRO A 521 -14.17 -6.82 -17.30
CA PRO A 521 -13.74 -7.61 -18.45
C PRO A 521 -13.97 -6.86 -19.77
N ILE A 522 -13.02 -7.01 -20.70
CA ILE A 522 -13.14 -6.47 -22.06
C ILE A 522 -14.32 -7.16 -22.74
N LYS A 523 -15.18 -6.38 -23.41
CA LYS A 523 -16.22 -6.94 -24.28
C LYS A 523 -15.58 -7.44 -25.56
N THR A 524 -15.62 -8.75 -25.76
CA THR A 524 -15.07 -9.45 -26.91
C THR A 524 -16.02 -9.44 -28.11
N GLY A 525 -17.32 -9.16 -27.88
CA GLY A 525 -18.37 -9.20 -28.90
C GLY A 525 -19.03 -10.58 -29.04
N ASP A 526 -18.51 -11.61 -28.37
CA ASP A 526 -19.18 -12.91 -28.21
C ASP A 526 -19.99 -12.92 -26.90
N ALA A 527 -21.30 -13.08 -27.02
CA ALA A 527 -22.21 -13.01 -25.88
C ALA A 527 -21.94 -14.07 -24.80
N LYS A 528 -21.44 -15.26 -25.16
CA LYS A 528 -21.14 -16.33 -24.19
C LYS A 528 -19.83 -16.05 -23.46
N VAL A 529 -18.81 -15.58 -24.18
CA VAL A 529 -17.52 -15.21 -23.58
C VAL A 529 -17.69 -14.01 -22.66
N ASP A 530 -18.45 -13.01 -23.09
CA ASP A 530 -18.71 -11.80 -22.31
C ASP A 530 -19.53 -12.11 -21.05
N ASP A 531 -20.57 -12.97 -21.14
CA ASP A 531 -21.37 -13.40 -19.99
C ASP A 531 -20.53 -14.23 -18.99
N PHE A 532 -19.71 -15.15 -19.48
CA PHE A 532 -18.81 -15.94 -18.62
C PHE A 532 -17.76 -15.06 -17.92
N ALA A 533 -17.13 -14.14 -18.66
CA ALA A 533 -16.13 -13.24 -18.11
C ALA A 533 -16.73 -12.31 -17.05
N MET A 534 -17.95 -11.81 -17.28
CA MET A 534 -18.69 -11.01 -16.30
C MET A 534 -19.05 -11.81 -15.05
N LYS A 535 -19.56 -13.04 -15.19
CA LYS A 535 -19.85 -13.92 -14.04
C LYS A 535 -18.60 -14.25 -13.23
N LEU A 536 -17.48 -14.52 -13.88
CA LEU A 536 -16.20 -14.76 -13.22
C LEU A 536 -15.70 -13.50 -12.48
N PHE A 537 -15.84 -12.33 -13.10
CA PHE A 537 -15.55 -11.05 -12.45
C PHE A 537 -16.40 -10.84 -11.20
N GLU A 538 -17.72 -11.05 -11.28
CA GLU A 538 -18.62 -10.90 -10.13
C GLU A 538 -18.29 -11.86 -8.99
N LEU A 539 -18.02 -13.13 -9.31
CA LEU A 539 -17.63 -14.14 -8.33
C LEU A 539 -16.30 -13.77 -7.64
N THR A 540 -15.28 -13.41 -8.41
CA THR A 540 -13.97 -13.02 -7.85
C THR A 540 -14.03 -11.71 -7.07
N TYR A 541 -14.84 -10.75 -7.51
CA TYR A 541 -15.11 -9.51 -6.81
C TYR A 541 -15.77 -9.75 -5.45
N LYS A 542 -16.82 -10.60 -5.42
CA LYS A 542 -17.50 -11.00 -4.18
C LYS A 542 -16.56 -11.75 -3.23
N LEU A 543 -15.80 -12.73 -3.74
CA LEU A 543 -14.81 -13.47 -2.94
C LEU A 543 -13.75 -12.55 -2.33
N ARG A 544 -13.22 -11.57 -3.09
CA ARG A 544 -12.28 -10.57 -2.53
C ARG A 544 -12.93 -9.77 -1.40
N LYS A 545 -14.17 -9.32 -1.59
CA LYS A 545 -14.93 -8.58 -0.59
C LYS A 545 -15.15 -9.43 0.67
N ASP A 546 -15.46 -10.71 0.53
CA ASP A 546 -15.68 -11.63 1.64
C ASP A 546 -14.40 -12.01 2.38
N LEU A 547 -13.26 -12.05 1.68
CA LEU A 547 -11.91 -12.24 2.22
C LEU A 547 -11.32 -10.96 2.87
N GLY A 548 -12.12 -9.91 3.04
CA GLY A 548 -11.68 -8.68 3.71
C GLY A 548 -10.82 -7.76 2.84
N ASN A 549 -10.85 -7.91 1.51
CA ASN A 549 -10.14 -7.04 0.56
C ASN A 549 -11.09 -6.03 -0.12
N SER A 550 -12.05 -5.50 0.62
CA SER A 550 -12.91 -4.40 0.14
C SER A 550 -12.14 -3.07 0.08
N ALA A 551 -12.67 -2.05 -0.61
CA ALA A 551 -12.03 -0.73 -0.64
C ALA A 551 -11.92 -0.13 0.76
N GLY A 552 -12.98 -0.19 1.57
CA GLY A 552 -12.94 0.27 2.97
C GLY A 552 -11.94 -0.51 3.84
N ALA A 553 -11.81 -1.82 3.66
CA ALA A 553 -10.81 -2.60 4.40
C ALA A 553 -9.38 -2.24 4.00
N ARG A 554 -9.13 -1.99 2.71
CA ARG A 554 -7.85 -1.48 2.22
C ARG A 554 -7.55 -0.08 2.76
N ALA A 555 -8.56 0.77 2.92
CA ALA A 555 -8.39 2.11 3.48
C ALA A 555 -8.04 2.08 4.98
N VAL A 556 -8.67 1.19 5.75
CA VAL A 556 -8.31 0.94 7.16
C VAL A 556 -6.91 0.34 7.26
N ALA A 557 -6.56 -0.62 6.39
CA ALA A 557 -5.22 -1.19 6.35
C ALA A 557 -4.15 -0.15 5.99
N GLU A 558 -4.45 0.77 5.07
CA GLU A 558 -3.59 1.91 4.76
C GLU A 558 -3.43 2.80 6.01
N ALA A 559 -4.51 3.10 6.74
CA ALA A 559 -4.46 3.90 7.98
C ALA A 559 -3.62 3.25 9.10
N LEU A 560 -3.69 1.93 9.26
CA LEU A 560 -2.80 1.19 10.17
C LEU A 560 -1.34 1.28 9.72
N GLY A 561 -1.12 1.37 8.41
CA GLY A 561 0.16 1.63 7.79
C GLY A 561 0.56 3.11 7.74
N TYR A 562 -0.14 4.02 8.43
CA TYR A 562 0.26 5.43 8.51
C TYR A 562 1.58 5.57 9.30
N PRO A 563 2.54 6.40 8.85
CA PRO A 563 3.79 6.65 9.56
C PRO A 563 3.58 7.57 10.77
N PHE A 564 2.99 7.00 11.84
CA PHE A 564 2.73 7.72 13.09
C PHE A 564 4.03 8.18 13.74
N ARG A 565 4.05 9.43 14.22
CA ARG A 565 5.18 9.92 15.01
C ARG A 565 5.24 9.19 16.35
N PRO A 566 6.43 8.75 16.81
CA PRO A 566 6.56 7.99 18.04
C PRO A 566 6.13 8.79 19.29
N THR A 567 6.28 10.12 19.27
CA THR A 567 5.94 11.03 20.37
C THR A 567 4.55 11.64 20.26
N ALA A 568 3.74 11.20 19.30
CA ALA A 568 2.36 11.64 19.11
C ALA A 568 1.35 10.65 19.69
N VAL A 569 0.24 11.17 20.22
CA VAL A 569 -0.94 10.34 20.49
C VAL A 569 -1.59 9.97 19.16
N LYS A 570 -1.94 8.69 18.98
CA LYS A 570 -2.36 8.12 17.69
C LYS A 570 -3.86 7.83 17.68
N HIS A 571 -4.58 8.39 16.71
CA HIS A 571 -6.01 8.14 16.51
C HIS A 571 -6.32 7.76 15.07
N ILE A 572 -7.18 6.77 14.89
CA ILE A 572 -7.82 6.47 13.62
C ILE A 572 -9.32 6.71 13.76
N VAL A 573 -9.87 7.58 12.92
CA VAL A 573 -11.30 7.88 12.86
C VAL A 573 -11.86 7.32 11.56
N VAL A 574 -12.67 6.27 11.64
CA VAL A 574 -13.29 5.64 10.46
C VAL A 574 -14.67 6.24 10.23
N VAL A 575 -14.86 6.94 9.12
CA VAL A 575 -16.10 7.61 8.73
C VAL A 575 -16.72 6.90 7.53
N LYS A 576 -17.90 6.32 7.71
CA LYS A 576 -18.66 5.60 6.68
C LYS A 576 -19.98 6.28 6.38
N SER A 577 -20.37 6.33 5.11
CA SER A 577 -21.68 6.88 4.72
C SER A 577 -22.83 5.89 4.87
N GLU A 578 -22.53 4.59 4.95
CA GLU A 578 -23.49 3.49 5.02
C GLU A 578 -23.28 2.67 6.30
N SER A 579 -24.34 2.04 6.81
CA SER A 579 -24.24 1.12 7.96
C SER A 579 -23.42 -0.13 7.59
N LEU A 580 -22.93 -0.85 8.59
CA LEU A 580 -22.12 -2.04 8.31
C LEU A 580 -23.04 -3.15 7.79
N SER A 581 -22.49 -4.05 6.96
CA SER A 581 -23.17 -5.30 6.62
C SER A 581 -22.83 -6.36 7.66
N ASP A 582 -23.70 -7.36 7.80
CA ASP A 582 -23.42 -8.52 8.66
C ASP A 582 -22.08 -9.15 8.25
N ALA A 583 -21.22 -9.37 9.24
CA ALA A 583 -19.84 -9.77 9.00
C ALA A 583 -19.74 -11.27 8.70
N SER A 584 -18.94 -11.64 7.70
CA SER A 584 -18.55 -13.03 7.49
C SER A 584 -17.60 -13.48 8.61
N PRO A 585 -17.54 -14.79 8.96
CA PRO A 585 -16.62 -15.30 9.98
C PRO A 585 -15.13 -14.93 9.75
N LEU A 586 -14.73 -14.83 8.47
CA LEU A 586 -13.38 -14.40 8.08
C LEU A 586 -13.12 -12.93 8.38
N ARG A 587 -14.12 -12.06 8.18
CA ARG A 587 -14.02 -10.63 8.53
C ARG A 587 -13.92 -10.42 10.03
N LEU A 588 -14.60 -11.25 10.81
CA LEU A 588 -14.53 -11.22 12.28
C LEU A 588 -13.17 -11.63 12.80
N THR A 589 -12.61 -12.69 12.21
CA THR A 589 -11.25 -13.11 12.53
C THR A 589 -10.24 -12.01 12.18
N ALA A 590 -10.37 -11.40 11.00
CA ALA A 590 -9.51 -10.29 10.59
C ALA A 590 -9.68 -9.04 11.49
N ALA A 591 -10.90 -8.75 11.94
CA ALA A 591 -11.20 -7.67 12.87
C ALA A 591 -10.54 -7.90 14.24
N GLY A 592 -10.62 -9.12 14.78
CA GLY A 592 -9.96 -9.48 16.04
C GLY A 592 -8.43 -9.40 15.96
N VAL A 593 -7.82 -9.82 14.84
CA VAL A 593 -6.38 -9.64 14.61
C VAL A 593 -6.02 -8.15 14.50
N THR A 594 -6.85 -7.37 13.81
CA THR A 594 -6.65 -5.92 13.68
C THR A 594 -6.74 -5.23 15.04
N GLN A 595 -7.66 -5.67 15.90
CA GLN A 595 -7.80 -5.20 17.27
C GLN A 595 -6.52 -5.39 18.07
N GLU A 596 -5.93 -6.58 18.00
CA GLU A 596 -4.72 -6.89 18.75
C GLU A 596 -3.54 -6.03 18.28
N VAL A 597 -3.44 -5.79 16.96
CA VAL A 597 -2.41 -4.91 16.40
C VAL A 597 -2.58 -3.47 16.89
N LEU A 598 -3.82 -2.95 16.93
CA LEU A 598 -4.13 -1.60 17.39
C LEU A 598 -3.78 -1.41 18.87
N SER A 599 -4.18 -2.36 19.72
CA SER A 599 -3.94 -2.30 21.17
C SER A 599 -2.44 -2.36 21.47
N VAL A 600 -1.72 -3.25 20.78
CA VAL A 600 -0.26 -3.36 20.87
C VAL A 600 0.42 -2.07 20.43
N GLN A 601 -0.08 -1.36 19.43
CA GLN A 601 0.55 -0.12 18.94
C GLN A 601 0.11 1.17 19.66
N GLY A 602 -0.86 1.06 20.59
CA GLY A 602 -1.42 2.19 21.32
C GLY A 602 -2.19 3.15 20.42
N ILE A 603 -2.91 2.62 19.43
CA ILE A 603 -3.70 3.39 18.48
C ILE A 603 -5.18 3.32 18.87
N PHE A 604 -5.78 4.46 19.19
CA PHE A 604 -7.20 4.54 19.48
C PHE A 604 -8.01 4.56 18.17
N VAL A 605 -9.09 3.78 18.11
CA VAL A 605 -9.99 3.77 16.95
C VAL A 605 -11.37 4.25 17.34
N SER A 606 -11.92 5.17 16.56
CA SER A 606 -13.30 5.63 16.70
C SER A 606 -14.02 5.56 15.37
N THR A 607 -15.31 5.24 15.39
CA THR A 607 -16.09 5.05 14.17
C THR A 607 -17.26 6.02 14.11
N VAL A 608 -17.50 6.59 12.94
CA VAL A 608 -18.60 7.48 12.62
C VAL A 608 -19.38 6.84 11.49
N LEU A 609 -20.60 6.35 11.76
CA LEU A 609 -21.41 5.65 10.77
C LEU A 609 -22.92 5.82 11.06
N PRO A 610 -23.79 5.56 10.08
CA PRO A 610 -25.20 5.29 10.34
C PRO A 610 -25.35 4.05 11.23
N LEU A 611 -26.15 4.17 12.30
CA LEU A 611 -26.49 3.05 13.19
C LEU A 611 -27.93 2.62 12.93
N ASP A 612 -28.11 1.33 12.65
CA ASP A 612 -29.42 0.72 12.45
C ASP A 612 -30.11 0.53 13.82
N ASP A 613 -31.43 0.77 13.86
CA ASP A 613 -32.29 0.59 15.04
C ASP A 613 -31.85 1.33 16.32
N LEU A 614 -31.16 2.48 16.19
CA LEU A 614 -30.72 3.27 17.33
C LEU A 614 -31.91 3.83 18.14
N THR A 615 -32.02 3.40 19.40
CA THR A 615 -32.99 3.94 20.37
C THR A 615 -32.32 4.32 21.69
N ILE A 616 -32.93 5.25 22.42
CA ILE A 616 -32.45 5.67 23.75
C ILE A 616 -33.62 5.80 24.72
N GLY A 617 -33.51 5.13 25.87
CA GLY A 617 -34.49 5.21 26.95
C GLY A 617 -34.38 6.50 27.77
N GLY A 618 -35.38 6.78 28.59
CA GLY A 618 -35.37 7.93 29.52
C GLY A 618 -35.85 9.26 28.94
N GLY A 619 -36.71 9.24 27.92
CA GLY A 619 -37.36 10.45 27.36
C GLY A 619 -36.44 11.32 26.48
N GLN A 620 -35.26 10.83 26.12
CA GLN A 620 -34.34 11.51 25.21
C GLN A 620 -34.70 11.19 23.75
N ASP A 621 -34.51 12.17 22.86
CA ASP A 621 -34.69 11.96 21.43
C ASP A 621 -33.43 11.30 20.85
N ALA A 622 -33.59 10.10 20.27
CA ALA A 622 -32.51 9.37 19.60
C ALA A 622 -31.81 10.23 18.53
N LYS A 623 -32.51 11.18 17.89
CA LYS A 623 -31.95 12.12 16.90
C LYS A 623 -30.94 13.10 17.49
N LYS A 624 -30.98 13.35 18.81
CA LYS A 624 -30.04 14.25 19.51
C LYS A 624 -28.79 13.52 20.01
N VAL A 625 -28.72 12.19 19.88
CA VAL A 625 -27.53 11.41 20.27
C VAL A 625 -26.39 11.70 19.29
N VAL A 626 -25.25 12.15 19.80
CA VAL A 626 -24.02 12.38 19.02
C VAL A 626 -23.26 11.06 18.84
N GLY A 627 -23.13 10.31 19.93
CA GLY A 627 -22.38 9.07 19.97
C GLY A 627 -22.26 8.54 21.39
N PHE A 628 -21.55 7.43 21.54
CA PHE A 628 -21.34 6.75 22.81
C PHE A 628 -20.00 6.01 22.83
N SER A 629 -19.52 5.73 24.04
CA SER A 629 -18.44 4.78 24.31
C SER A 629 -18.95 3.64 25.16
N LYS A 630 -18.08 2.73 25.60
CA LYS A 630 -18.44 1.66 26.54
C LYS A 630 -19.13 2.17 27.82
N ASN A 631 -18.75 3.37 28.28
CA ASN A 631 -19.15 3.88 29.60
C ASN A 631 -20.01 5.15 29.55
N ASN A 632 -20.16 5.80 28.40
CA ASN A 632 -20.79 7.12 28.33
C ASN A 632 -21.61 7.31 27.05
N VAL A 633 -22.66 8.13 27.12
CA VAL A 633 -23.42 8.59 25.96
C VAL A 633 -23.37 10.12 25.88
N PHE A 634 -23.22 10.65 24.68
CA PHE A 634 -23.20 12.08 24.40
C PHE A 634 -24.49 12.48 23.70
N VAL A 635 -25.31 13.31 24.36
CA VAL A 635 -26.59 13.81 23.83
C VAL A 635 -26.56 15.32 23.72
N LEU A 636 -26.96 15.89 22.59
CA LEU A 636 -27.06 17.34 22.42
C LEU A 636 -28.18 17.90 23.32
N SER A 637 -27.82 18.87 24.16
CA SER A 637 -28.76 19.65 24.95
C SER A 637 -28.92 21.07 24.39
N ASP A 638 -30.13 21.62 24.44
CA ASP A 638 -30.42 22.99 24.02
C ASP A 638 -29.74 23.99 24.98
N GLY A 639 -28.50 24.39 24.67
CA GLY A 639 -27.75 25.42 25.40
C GLY A 639 -26.28 25.09 25.66
N ARG A 640 -25.88 23.82 25.76
CA ARG A 640 -24.46 23.44 25.91
C ARG A 640 -23.79 23.32 24.54
N LYS A 641 -22.69 24.05 24.33
CA LYS A 641 -21.83 23.91 23.15
C LYS A 641 -21.05 22.58 23.13
N ARG A 642 -20.91 21.94 24.28
CA ARG A 642 -20.16 20.69 24.51
C ARG A 642 -20.91 19.86 25.57
N PRO A 643 -21.70 18.85 25.17
CA PRO A 643 -22.34 17.93 26.10
C PRO A 643 -21.30 17.16 26.90
N GLU A 644 -21.63 16.87 28.16
CA GLU A 644 -20.84 15.96 28.98
C GLU A 644 -21.36 14.54 28.78
N GLY A 645 -20.44 13.57 28.78
CA GLY A 645 -20.82 12.16 28.71
C GLY A 645 -21.66 11.78 29.92
N SER A 646 -22.79 11.13 29.69
CA SER A 646 -23.71 10.65 30.73
C SER A 646 -23.58 9.13 30.87
N PRO A 647 -23.03 8.61 31.99
CA PRO A 647 -22.98 7.17 32.25
C PRO A 647 -24.39 6.57 32.42
N ASP A 648 -25.30 7.29 33.09
CA ASP A 648 -26.66 6.81 33.43
C ASP A 648 -27.56 6.55 32.21
N LEU A 649 -27.18 7.06 31.04
CA LEU A 649 -27.88 6.84 29.78
C LEU A 649 -27.30 5.67 28.98
N ARG A 650 -26.11 5.17 29.32
CA ARG A 650 -25.41 4.15 28.54
C ARG A 650 -26.13 2.81 28.52
N ASP A 651 -26.68 2.40 29.65
CA ASP A 651 -27.46 1.16 29.77
C ASP A 651 -28.83 1.25 29.08
N LYS A 652 -29.20 2.44 28.62
CA LYS A 652 -30.49 2.73 27.97
C LYS A 652 -30.37 2.92 26.46
N VAL A 653 -29.18 2.79 25.88
CA VAL A 653 -28.95 2.87 24.43
C VAL A 653 -29.03 1.47 23.85
N ASP A 654 -29.93 1.29 22.88
CA ASP A 654 -30.08 0.06 22.12
C ASP A 654 -29.85 0.34 20.63
N TYR A 655 -29.27 -0.63 19.93
CA TYR A 655 -28.89 -0.52 18.52
C TYR A 655 -28.68 -1.92 17.95
N LYS A 656 -28.80 -2.06 16.62
CA LYS A 656 -28.47 -3.33 15.95
C LYS A 656 -26.98 -3.62 16.15
N ASN A 657 -26.66 -4.60 17.00
CA ASN A 657 -25.27 -4.94 17.28
C ASN A 657 -24.63 -5.56 16.05
N GLN A 658 -23.54 -4.95 15.60
CA GLN A 658 -22.68 -5.44 14.53
C GLN A 658 -21.27 -5.53 15.11
N GLU A 659 -20.60 -6.66 14.99
CA GLU A 659 -19.33 -6.92 15.70
C GLU A 659 -18.22 -5.89 15.41
N ALA A 660 -18.27 -5.18 14.28
CA ALA A 660 -17.34 -4.08 14.00
C ALA A 660 -17.61 -2.80 14.81
N ILE A 661 -18.79 -2.63 15.41
CA ILE A 661 -19.12 -1.58 16.39
C ILE A 661 -18.49 -1.94 17.74
N GLU A 662 -18.61 -3.20 18.17
CA GLU A 662 -17.99 -3.71 19.41
C GLU A 662 -16.45 -3.56 19.38
N LEU A 663 -15.84 -3.75 18.21
CA LEU A 663 -14.41 -3.48 18.00
C LEU A 663 -14.00 -2.07 18.43
N ALA A 664 -14.76 -1.05 18.01
CA ALA A 664 -14.47 0.33 18.38
C ALA A 664 -14.73 0.60 19.87
N LEU A 665 -15.70 -0.08 20.49
CA LEU A 665 -16.03 0.10 21.90
C LEU A 665 -15.06 -0.60 22.86
N ASN A 666 -14.41 -1.69 22.43
CA ASN A 666 -13.50 -2.45 23.26
C ASN A 666 -12.15 -1.75 23.52
N GLU A 667 -11.69 -0.91 22.59
CA GLU A 667 -10.40 -0.17 22.68
C GLU A 667 -10.54 1.24 23.27
N GLU A 668 -11.47 1.43 24.23
CA GLU A 668 -11.86 2.73 24.78
C GLU A 668 -12.35 3.75 23.74
N GLY A 669 -12.60 3.30 22.51
CA GLY A 669 -13.02 4.13 21.40
C GLY A 669 -14.48 4.58 21.49
N PHE A 670 -14.86 5.37 20.49
CA PHE A 670 -16.18 5.98 20.41
C PHE A 670 -16.89 5.58 19.12
N VAL A 671 -18.21 5.49 19.21
CA VAL A 671 -19.11 5.27 18.08
C VAL A 671 -20.02 6.49 17.95
N PHE A 672 -20.04 7.13 16.78
CA PHE A 672 -20.80 8.35 16.52
C PHE A 672 -21.85 8.13 15.44
N ALA A 673 -23.06 8.68 15.66
CA ALA A 673 -24.23 8.48 14.82
C ALA A 673 -24.27 9.50 13.66
N LEU A 674 -23.72 9.13 12.49
CA LEU A 674 -23.64 10.03 11.34
C LEU A 674 -25.02 10.42 10.77
N GLN A 675 -25.99 9.52 10.84
CA GLN A 675 -27.37 9.76 10.40
C GLN A 675 -28.02 10.92 11.16
N ASN A 676 -27.70 11.05 12.45
CA ASN A 676 -28.21 12.15 13.28
C ASN A 676 -27.62 13.49 12.86
N TYR A 677 -26.32 13.56 12.57
CA TYR A 677 -25.67 14.78 12.07
C TYR A 677 -26.39 15.38 10.85
N ASN A 678 -26.85 14.52 9.94
CA ASN A 678 -27.53 14.94 8.72
C ASN A 678 -28.91 15.56 8.98
N LEU A 679 -29.53 15.30 10.14
CA LEU A 679 -30.84 15.80 10.54
C LEU A 679 -30.78 17.09 11.37
N LEU A 680 -29.58 17.52 11.78
CA LEU A 680 -29.38 18.65 12.69
C LEU A 680 -29.35 20.00 11.97
N GLU A 681 -29.78 21.05 12.68
CA GLU A 681 -29.61 22.44 12.27
C GLU A 681 -28.13 22.87 12.25
N PRO A 682 -27.71 23.89 11.48
CA PRO A 682 -26.29 24.28 11.34
C PRO A 682 -25.55 24.51 12.66
N LYS A 683 -26.21 25.14 13.65
CA LYS A 683 -25.63 25.37 14.99
C LYS A 683 -25.40 24.07 15.76
N GLN A 684 -26.31 23.10 15.60
CA GLN A 684 -26.24 21.79 16.25
C GLN A 684 -25.24 20.86 15.54
N LYS A 685 -25.12 20.94 14.21
CA LYS A 685 -24.05 20.27 13.44
C LYS A 685 -22.66 20.66 13.95
N LYS A 686 -22.43 21.95 14.22
CA LYS A 686 -21.16 22.40 14.78
C LYS A 686 -20.91 21.84 16.18
N ALA A 687 -21.96 21.80 17.02
CA ALA A 687 -21.88 21.19 18.35
C ALA A 687 -21.58 19.68 18.26
N PHE A 688 -22.13 18.97 17.28
CA PHE A 688 -21.85 17.55 17.03
C PHE A 688 -20.35 17.31 16.76
N THR A 689 -19.76 17.99 15.76
CA THR A 689 -18.33 17.79 15.44
C THR A 689 -17.42 18.26 16.58
N THR A 690 -17.80 19.33 17.29
CA THR A 690 -17.07 19.80 18.47
C THR A 690 -17.08 18.75 19.58
N THR A 691 -18.22 18.09 19.81
CA THR A 691 -18.37 17.06 20.85
C THR A 691 -17.57 15.81 20.53
N LEU A 692 -17.59 15.39 19.27
CA LEU A 692 -16.79 14.28 18.76
C LEU A 692 -15.29 14.55 18.99
N SER A 693 -14.76 15.66 18.47
CA SER A 693 -13.34 16.01 18.61
C SER A 693 -12.94 16.22 20.07
N ALA A 694 -13.84 16.79 20.87
CA ALA A 694 -13.66 16.97 22.30
C ALA A 694 -13.50 15.66 23.07
N ALA A 695 -14.26 14.62 22.70
CA ALA A 695 -14.20 13.31 23.34
C ALA A 695 -12.86 12.62 23.04
N LEU A 696 -12.41 12.66 21.78
CA LEU A 696 -11.12 12.12 21.35
C LEU A 696 -9.93 12.82 22.03
N ALA A 697 -9.95 14.16 22.06
CA ALA A 697 -8.90 14.95 22.71
C ALA A 697 -8.84 14.69 24.23
N ASP A 698 -9.99 14.50 24.87
CA ASP A 698 -10.08 14.23 26.30
C ASP A 698 -9.62 12.80 26.66
N LEU A 699 -9.93 11.79 25.84
CA LEU A 699 -9.38 10.43 25.98
C LEU A 699 -7.85 10.43 25.82
N SER A 700 -7.36 11.08 24.76
CA SER A 700 -5.92 11.22 24.47
C SER A 700 -5.13 11.83 25.62
N PHE A 701 -5.69 12.87 26.24
CA PHE A 701 -5.04 13.58 27.32
C PHE A 701 -5.00 12.78 28.63
N ARG A 702 -6.01 11.93 28.86
CA ARG A 702 -6.13 11.16 30.11
C ARG A 702 -5.40 9.82 30.06
N THR A 703 -5.09 9.33 28.87
CA THR A 703 -4.45 8.03 28.71
C THR A 703 -2.93 8.19 28.70
N GLN A 704 -2.29 7.75 29.78
CA GLN A 704 -0.85 7.68 29.89
C GLN A 704 -0.38 6.34 29.32
N LEU A 705 0.50 6.40 28.31
CA LEU A 705 1.08 5.21 27.68
C LEU A 705 2.59 5.22 27.87
N LYS A 706 3.16 4.09 28.27
CA LYS A 706 4.59 3.81 28.15
C LYS A 706 4.81 2.91 26.95
N LEU A 707 5.59 3.40 26.01
CA LEU A 707 5.86 2.75 24.74
C LEU A 707 7.33 2.35 24.65
N GLU A 708 7.58 1.14 24.15
CA GLU A 708 8.88 0.71 23.64
C GLU A 708 8.84 0.82 22.12
N CYS A 709 9.76 1.57 21.54
CA CYS A 709 9.82 1.84 20.11
C CYS A 709 11.14 1.35 19.54
N PHE A 710 11.12 0.90 18.29
CA PHE A 710 12.32 0.52 17.55
C PHE A 710 12.24 0.96 16.10
N CYS A 711 13.40 1.09 15.46
CA CYS A 711 13.50 1.37 14.03
C CYS A 711 13.40 0.07 13.22
N THR A 712 12.52 0.04 12.21
CA THR A 712 12.39 -1.09 11.28
C THR A 712 12.25 -0.61 9.84
N VAL A 713 12.24 -1.53 8.87
CA VAL A 713 12.09 -1.20 7.44
C VAL A 713 10.71 -1.63 6.94
N LYS A 714 9.83 -0.66 6.74
CA LYS A 714 8.49 -0.88 6.21
C LYS A 714 8.51 -1.10 4.70
N TYR A 715 7.67 -2.03 4.24
CA TYR A 715 7.66 -2.54 2.87
C TYR A 715 9.02 -3.06 2.37
N GLY A 716 10.03 -3.19 3.24
CA GLY A 716 11.42 -3.47 2.87
C GLY A 716 12.16 -2.29 2.23
N LEU A 717 11.58 -1.08 2.17
CA LEU A 717 12.19 0.08 1.51
C LEU A 717 12.38 1.30 2.42
N PHE A 718 11.46 1.54 3.35
CA PHE A 718 11.41 2.81 4.08
C PHE A 718 11.67 2.57 5.57
N PRO A 719 12.72 3.17 6.15
CA PRO A 719 12.92 3.10 7.59
C PRO A 719 11.78 3.88 8.31
N GLU A 720 11.15 3.24 9.29
CA GLU A 720 10.07 3.82 10.10
C GLU A 720 10.17 3.31 11.55
N GLN A 721 9.74 4.14 12.51
CA GLN A 721 9.64 3.72 13.90
C GLN A 721 8.32 2.99 14.15
N VAL A 722 8.41 1.85 14.82
CA VAL A 722 7.24 1.12 15.32
C VAL A 722 7.31 1.13 16.84
N CYS A 723 6.18 1.38 17.49
CA CYS A 723 6.08 1.42 18.95
C CYS A 723 5.05 0.42 19.45
N HIS A 724 5.35 -0.18 20.60
CA HIS A 724 4.49 -1.10 21.30
C HIS A 724 4.21 -0.62 22.72
N VAL A 725 2.98 -0.83 23.19
CA VAL A 725 2.55 -0.45 24.53
C VAL A 725 3.06 -1.46 25.55
N ILE A 726 3.81 -0.97 26.53
CA ILE A 726 4.27 -1.74 27.69
C ILE A 726 3.28 -1.61 28.85
N ASP A 727 2.79 -0.39 29.07
CA ASP A 727 1.96 -0.03 30.22
C ASP A 727 0.95 1.06 29.82
N THR A 728 -0.27 0.93 30.34
CA THR A 728 -1.39 1.83 30.07
C THR A 728 -2.04 2.23 31.39
N ASN A 729 -2.16 3.53 31.62
CA ASN A 729 -2.86 4.09 32.77
C ASN A 729 -3.86 5.17 32.32
N VAL A 730 -5.14 4.95 32.56
CA VAL A 730 -6.21 5.88 32.16
C VAL A 730 -6.67 6.68 33.37
N LEU A 731 -6.42 7.99 33.34
CA LEU A 731 -6.82 8.89 34.41
C LEU A 731 -8.33 9.19 34.38
N PRO A 732 -8.96 9.44 35.55
CA PRO A 732 -10.37 9.82 35.60
C PRO A 732 -10.66 11.14 34.86
N PRO A 733 -11.91 11.37 34.44
CA PRO A 733 -12.31 12.61 33.74
C PRO A 733 -11.97 13.85 34.56
N VAL A 734 -11.18 14.76 34.01
CA VAL A 734 -10.85 16.03 34.67
C VAL A 734 -12.03 16.99 34.51
N LYS A 735 -12.78 17.26 35.60
CA LYS A 735 -13.65 18.45 35.65
C LYS A 735 -12.72 19.67 35.56
N LYS A 736 -12.97 20.56 34.60
CA LYS A 736 -12.15 21.76 34.33
C LYS A 736 -11.60 22.37 35.62
N VAL A 737 -10.27 22.44 35.75
CA VAL A 737 -9.65 23.44 36.62
C VAL A 737 -10.08 24.79 36.06
N SER A 738 -10.90 25.52 36.83
CA SER A 738 -11.17 26.91 36.53
C SER A 738 -9.84 27.66 36.57
N ALA A 739 -9.45 28.28 35.47
CA ALA A 739 -8.47 29.35 35.49
C ALA A 739 -9.06 30.51 36.32
N ARG A 740 -8.85 30.47 37.63
CA ARG A 740 -8.91 31.59 38.57
C ARG A 740 -7.88 31.31 39.65
N GLY A 741 -6.88 32.17 39.70
CA GLY A 741 -5.70 32.12 40.57
C GLY A 741 -4.56 32.77 39.83
#